data_AF-A0A8H7DVE5-F1
#
_entry.id   AF-A0A8H7DVE5-F1
#
_cell.length_a   1.000
_cell.length_b   1.000
_cell.length_c   1.000
_cell.angle_alpha   90.00
_cell.angle_beta   90.00
_cell.angle_gamma   90.00
#
_symmetry.space_group_name_H-M   'P 1'
#
loop_
_entity.id
_entity.type
_entity.pdbx_description
1 polymer ?
#
loop_
_entity_poly.entity_id
_entity_poly.type
_entity_poly.pdbx_seq_one_letter_code
_entity_poly.pdbx_strand_id
1 'polypeptide(L)'
;MHSLMFSTCFLLFSTVAARLSITRPPAQANNQQSYVLSNGNSTTFTGDDPAELVKRDGTKYVFMHHIVGTDWADDIRQIQAKGIDAIALNIGSSDWQRGQIASAYAAAVGSPLKLFISFDFTEMPCDVADVVSRTNQWVNHPNQFKVNGKTMISSFSGDCFGNNGWQAIKDQTNGYLMPFIPNLEGKFSSWPSLDSWLCWGCAWPQGDYTKNTDDDNYYISQLGTRYSATISPWFYTHYNYKNIVYNSDNWLLVTRWEQLMSFRNTITFAELVSWNDYGESHHMGPVKGAMPSGTNWVNGLPHTAWFDMSQYYITAFQTGSYPAITKDVIYFWARTHPVAATASSDSLGKPSGWNWVQDTLWAVVFATSPGSVTLTSGTNTQTFSVNAGVNKLKLPLSPGKITVSMTKNGQVIINYSPAGYTFITNPVTYNYNAYVDSASAVVTPPSSTSSATPTSSSGSAAPTSTSLSYAPLGCYVDPGDARVLNGGMTSSSSQTVAGCASSCAAQGFAYFGTEYGSECWCGSAIRAGASTAPSSDCSTPCSGKSSDICGNGNRLSLYRFGASTSSSVTSSPTPTSTSSSATPTSTSISYSSLGCYNDPAEARVLNGGMTSSSSQTIASCAASCAAQGSTYFGTEYGNECWCGSSIRTGATVASSGDCSMPCAGKASDICGSSYRLSLYKLGSSTSSTTVPTSSPTPTSSTITSSAISTSTRPSSSAASTSSASPTPSFAYAGCYVDSSNARILNGGSTTSSTLSVNSCISSCSARGFVYAGTEYGKECWCGSVLASGAARAAESDCKMTCSGQASDICGGSNRMSLYRLSSGTSSSSPAPSSSAAASSTSRASTSSTSSTATSASSTTSATWTYVGCVAEGTTGSRRALTGPSYTRADMTPALCQSLCTGYDYSGTENGSQCEPTRGL
;
A
#
# COMPACT_ATOMS: atom_id res chain seq x y z
N MET A 1 -9.74 0.72 16.73
CA MET A 1 -10.65 0.77 15.57
C MET A 1 -10.01 1.36 14.30
N HIS A 2 -8.70 1.63 14.23
CA HIS A 2 -8.09 2.27 13.04
C HIS A 2 -7.68 1.33 11.90
N SER A 3 -7.67 0.00 12.10
CA SER A 3 -7.23 -0.95 11.08
C SER A 3 -8.21 -1.19 9.92
N LEU A 4 -9.47 -0.72 10.00
CA LEU A 4 -10.48 -0.99 8.96
C LEU A 4 -10.49 0.01 7.80
N MET A 5 -10.00 1.25 7.99
CA MET A 5 -10.11 2.30 6.97
C MET A 5 -9.10 2.20 5.82
N PHE A 6 -8.07 1.36 5.94
CA PHE A 6 -7.16 1.06 4.83
C PHE A 6 -7.71 0.02 3.84
N SER A 7 -8.79 -0.69 4.18
CA SER A 7 -9.30 -1.79 3.34
C SER A 7 -10.26 -1.35 2.23
N THR A 8 -10.72 -0.11 2.22
CA THR A 8 -11.68 0.42 1.23
C THR A 8 -11.05 1.11 0.02
N CYS A 9 -9.75 1.40 0.03
CA CYS A 9 -9.05 2.02 -1.12
C CYS A 9 -8.45 1.02 -2.13
N PHE A 10 -8.74 -0.29 -1.98
CA PHE A 10 -8.04 -1.36 -2.72
C PHE A 10 -8.94 -2.57 -3.07
N LEU A 11 -10.24 -2.34 -3.24
CA LEU A 11 -11.19 -3.37 -3.66
C LEU A 11 -11.80 -3.14 -5.05
N LEU A 12 -11.47 -2.03 -5.75
CA LEU A 12 -12.05 -1.68 -7.06
C LEU A 12 -11.06 -1.70 -8.24
N PHE A 13 -9.74 -1.63 -8.00
CA PHE A 13 -8.65 -2.11 -8.90
C PHE A 13 -8.94 -3.48 -9.60
N SER A 14 -9.84 -4.25 -8.99
CA SER A 14 -10.24 -5.63 -9.29
C SER A 14 -10.91 -5.87 -10.65
N THR A 15 -11.70 -4.92 -11.17
CA THR A 15 -12.69 -5.25 -12.23
C THR A 15 -12.18 -5.10 -13.66
N VAL A 16 -11.16 -4.27 -13.88
CA VAL A 16 -10.59 -4.01 -15.22
C VAL A 16 -9.43 -4.94 -15.53
N ALA A 17 -8.59 -5.28 -14.55
CA ALA A 17 -7.46 -6.19 -14.76
C ALA A 17 -7.89 -7.61 -15.17
N ALA A 18 -9.02 -8.10 -14.67
CA ALA A 18 -9.63 -9.36 -15.10
C ALA A 18 -10.19 -9.33 -16.54
N ARG A 19 -10.14 -8.18 -17.22
CA ARG A 19 -10.49 -8.00 -18.64
C ARG A 19 -9.29 -7.69 -19.54
N LEU A 20 -8.04 -7.76 -19.05
CA LEU A 20 -6.82 -7.67 -19.87
C LEU A 20 -6.54 -8.93 -20.70
N SER A 21 -7.55 -9.38 -21.45
CA SER A 21 -7.35 -10.18 -22.66
C SER A 21 -7.32 -9.22 -23.84
N ILE A 22 -6.14 -8.69 -24.17
CA ILE A 22 -5.94 -7.92 -25.41
C ILE A 22 -6.16 -8.88 -26.57
N THR A 23 -7.37 -8.84 -27.15
CA THR A 23 -7.77 -9.66 -28.31
C THR A 23 -7.18 -9.09 -29.60
N ARG A 24 -5.84 -9.07 -29.67
CA ARG A 24 -5.10 -8.90 -30.92
C ARG A 24 -5.56 -10.00 -31.88
N PRO A 25 -5.97 -9.70 -33.13
CA PRO A 25 -6.13 -10.76 -34.13
C PRO A 25 -4.80 -11.50 -34.27
N PRO A 26 -4.81 -12.83 -34.46
CA PRO A 26 -3.59 -13.64 -34.36
C PRO A 26 -2.55 -13.16 -35.36
N ALA A 27 -1.37 -12.80 -34.84
CA ALA A 27 -0.21 -12.54 -35.68
C ALA A 27 0.16 -13.85 -36.40
N GLN A 28 -0.04 -13.89 -37.71
CA GLN A 28 0.34 -15.06 -38.50
C GLN A 28 1.86 -15.24 -38.44
N ALA A 29 2.28 -16.39 -37.91
CA ALA A 29 3.68 -16.80 -37.98
C ALA A 29 4.08 -17.03 -39.46
N ASN A 30 5.35 -16.81 -39.75
CA ASN A 30 6.02 -17.11 -41.02
C ASN A 30 5.54 -16.30 -42.24
N ASN A 31 6.02 -15.05 -42.35
CA ASN A 31 6.96 -14.76 -43.43
C ASN A 31 7.86 -13.55 -43.16
N GLN A 32 9.10 -13.63 -43.65
CA GLN A 32 10.01 -12.49 -43.78
C GLN A 32 9.51 -11.62 -44.95
N GLN A 33 8.71 -10.59 -44.65
CA GLN A 33 8.28 -9.62 -45.66
C GLN A 33 8.37 -8.20 -45.12
N SER A 34 9.24 -7.40 -45.74
CA SER A 34 9.50 -6.02 -45.35
C SER A 34 8.27 -5.16 -45.61
N TYR A 35 7.62 -4.69 -44.54
CA TYR A 35 6.53 -3.71 -44.65
C TYR A 35 7.10 -2.34 -45.04
N VAL A 36 7.21 -2.12 -46.35
CA VAL A 36 7.38 -0.79 -46.93
C VAL A 36 6.10 -0.01 -46.65
N LEU A 37 6.16 0.96 -45.74
CA LEU A 37 5.01 1.79 -45.38
C LEU A 37 4.62 2.67 -46.57
N SER A 38 3.45 2.39 -47.16
CA SER A 38 2.81 3.30 -48.09
C SER A 38 2.19 4.48 -47.33
N ASN A 39 2.70 5.69 -47.56
CA ASN A 39 2.10 6.93 -47.06
C ASN A 39 0.61 6.99 -47.46
N GLY A 40 -0.30 7.13 -46.50
CA GLY A 40 -1.74 7.11 -46.84
C GLY A 40 -2.74 7.50 -45.75
N ASN A 41 -2.45 7.27 -44.46
CA ASN A 41 -3.40 7.58 -43.38
C ASN A 41 -2.73 8.33 -42.22
N SER A 42 -2.43 9.61 -42.44
CA SER A 42 -1.94 10.50 -41.39
C SER A 42 -3.12 10.95 -40.51
N THR A 43 -3.11 10.55 -39.24
CA THR A 43 -4.03 11.07 -38.23
C THR A 43 -3.82 12.59 -38.10
N THR A 44 -4.79 13.41 -38.51
CA THR A 44 -4.70 14.87 -38.35
C THR A 44 -4.97 15.25 -36.89
N PHE A 45 -3.90 15.34 -36.11
CA PHE A 45 -3.96 15.79 -34.72
C PHE A 45 -4.15 17.30 -34.60
N THR A 46 -4.81 17.72 -33.51
CA THR A 46 -4.90 19.11 -33.07
C THR A 46 -4.25 19.27 -31.69
N GLY A 47 -3.77 20.49 -31.38
CA GLY A 47 -2.90 20.75 -30.23
C GLY A 47 -1.42 20.74 -30.62
N ASP A 48 -0.54 20.99 -29.63
CA ASP A 48 0.90 21.22 -29.85
C ASP A 48 1.59 19.96 -30.41
N ASP A 49 2.75 20.13 -31.07
CA ASP A 49 3.60 19.01 -31.46
C ASP A 49 4.55 18.65 -30.30
N PRO A 50 4.54 17.41 -29.79
CA PRO A 50 5.50 16.99 -28.77
C PRO A 50 6.98 17.01 -29.20
N ALA A 51 7.29 17.22 -30.48
CA ALA A 51 8.64 17.60 -30.91
C ALA A 51 9.12 18.93 -30.26
N GLU A 52 8.21 19.86 -29.96
CA GLU A 52 8.50 21.10 -29.22
C GLU A 52 8.65 20.88 -27.71
N LEU A 53 8.30 19.70 -27.21
CA LEU A 53 8.25 19.34 -25.79
C LEU A 53 9.50 18.60 -25.28
N VAL A 54 10.59 18.68 -26.05
CA VAL A 54 11.94 18.44 -25.52
C VAL A 54 12.27 19.58 -24.53
N LYS A 55 12.99 19.28 -23.44
CA LYS A 55 13.46 20.35 -22.53
C LYS A 55 14.31 21.36 -23.31
N ARG A 56 14.36 22.60 -22.81
CA ARG A 56 15.12 23.72 -23.41
C ARG A 56 16.63 23.47 -23.57
N ASP A 57 17.15 22.42 -22.95
CA ASP A 57 18.53 21.94 -23.02
C ASP A 57 18.73 20.75 -24.01
N GLY A 58 17.67 20.30 -24.69
CA GLY A 58 17.70 19.14 -25.59
C GLY A 58 17.38 17.79 -24.92
N THR A 59 17.11 17.76 -23.61
CA THR A 59 16.85 16.51 -22.89
C THR A 59 15.38 16.06 -22.94
N LYS A 60 15.14 14.74 -22.89
CA LYS A 60 13.79 14.14 -22.77
C LYS A 60 13.33 14.13 -21.30
N TYR A 61 12.02 13.97 -21.10
CA TYR A 61 11.41 13.93 -19.77
C TYR A 61 11.20 12.49 -19.27
N VAL A 62 11.46 12.26 -17.98
CA VAL A 62 11.20 10.98 -17.30
C VAL A 62 10.37 11.20 -16.04
N PHE A 63 9.28 10.44 -15.91
CA PHE A 63 8.33 10.52 -14.79
C PHE A 63 8.39 9.27 -13.90
N MET A 64 7.89 9.40 -12.67
CA MET A 64 7.67 8.28 -11.74
C MET A 64 6.20 8.24 -11.33
N HIS A 65 5.53 7.10 -11.50
CA HIS A 65 4.17 6.89 -11.04
C HIS A 65 4.14 6.63 -9.53
N HIS A 66 3.27 7.29 -8.77
CA HIS A 66 3.20 7.17 -7.30
C HIS A 66 1.75 7.07 -6.82
N ILE A 67 1.46 6.00 -6.08
CA ILE A 67 0.16 5.77 -5.44
C ILE A 67 0.08 6.65 -4.20
N VAL A 68 -0.79 7.67 -4.23
CA VAL A 68 -0.82 8.76 -3.23
C VAL A 68 -0.91 8.24 -1.79
N GLY A 69 0.14 8.48 -1.01
CA GLY A 69 0.36 7.93 0.33
C GLY A 69 0.89 8.95 1.33
N THR A 70 1.72 8.48 2.27
CA THR A 70 2.43 9.29 3.29
C THR A 70 3.91 9.43 2.94
N ASP A 71 4.67 10.20 3.75
CA ASP A 71 6.14 10.28 3.71
C ASP A 71 6.75 11.00 2.49
N TRP A 72 6.00 11.91 1.88
CA TRP A 72 6.34 12.69 0.68
C TRP A 72 7.73 13.31 0.65
N ALA A 73 8.19 13.94 1.74
CA ALA A 73 9.50 14.60 1.77
C ALA A 73 10.67 13.60 1.61
N ASP A 74 10.48 12.35 2.05
CA ASP A 74 11.46 11.28 1.86
C ASP A 74 11.41 10.72 0.43
N ASP A 75 10.20 10.50 -0.09
CA ASP A 75 9.99 10.02 -1.46
C ASP A 75 10.51 11.00 -2.51
N ILE A 76 10.14 12.28 -2.40
CA ILE A 76 10.60 13.36 -3.29
C ILE A 76 12.13 13.41 -3.30
N ARG A 77 12.79 13.32 -2.13
CA ARG A 77 14.25 13.30 -2.04
C ARG A 77 14.86 12.11 -2.78
N GLN A 78 14.33 10.90 -2.59
CA GLN A 78 14.84 9.69 -3.23
C GLN A 78 14.58 9.65 -4.75
N ILE A 79 13.39 10.05 -5.18
CA ILE A 79 12.95 10.12 -6.58
C ILE A 79 13.78 11.15 -7.35
N GLN A 80 13.91 12.37 -6.81
CA GLN A 80 14.72 13.45 -7.39
C GLN A 80 16.21 13.05 -7.49
N ALA A 81 16.75 12.33 -6.50
CA ALA A 81 18.16 11.93 -6.48
C ALA A 81 18.58 11.01 -7.64
N LYS A 82 17.63 10.41 -8.38
CA LYS A 82 17.89 9.61 -9.59
C LYS A 82 17.54 10.31 -10.90
N GLY A 83 17.24 11.61 -10.85
CA GLY A 83 17.03 12.46 -12.03
C GLY A 83 15.61 12.44 -12.60
N ILE A 84 14.62 11.87 -11.89
CA ILE A 84 13.21 11.96 -12.31
C ILE A 84 12.79 13.44 -12.38
N ASP A 85 12.08 13.82 -13.45
CA ASP A 85 11.62 15.19 -13.70
C ASP A 85 10.32 15.52 -12.96
N ALA A 86 9.39 14.55 -12.90
CA ALA A 86 8.11 14.72 -12.22
C ALA A 86 7.52 13.42 -11.65
N ILE A 87 6.66 13.55 -10.64
CA ILE A 87 5.81 12.47 -10.12
C ILE A 87 4.40 12.58 -10.70
N ALA A 88 3.88 11.48 -11.24
CA ALA A 88 2.47 11.28 -11.54
C ALA A 88 1.75 10.80 -10.28
N LEU A 89 0.96 11.68 -9.66
CA LEU A 89 0.25 11.44 -8.40
C LEU A 89 -1.07 10.70 -8.66
N ASN A 90 -1.08 9.38 -8.48
CA ASN A 90 -2.27 8.54 -8.66
C ASN A 90 -3.29 8.75 -7.53
N ILE A 91 -4.51 9.18 -7.87
CA ILE A 91 -5.58 9.49 -6.93
C ILE A 91 -6.94 8.96 -7.41
N GLY A 92 -7.70 8.38 -6.49
CA GLY A 92 -9.09 7.97 -6.69
C GLY A 92 -10.11 8.87 -5.95
N SER A 93 -11.20 8.25 -5.52
CA SER A 93 -12.36 8.92 -4.91
C SER A 93 -12.17 9.38 -3.46
N SER A 94 -11.19 8.83 -2.72
CA SER A 94 -11.11 8.97 -1.25
C SER A 94 -10.61 10.34 -0.79
N ASP A 95 -11.35 10.99 0.11
CA ASP A 95 -11.06 12.37 0.56
C ASP A 95 -9.69 12.54 1.23
N TRP A 96 -9.19 11.53 1.94
CA TRP A 96 -7.85 11.57 2.54
C TRP A 96 -6.73 11.65 1.49
N GLN A 97 -6.93 11.06 0.30
CA GLN A 97 -5.97 11.16 -0.82
C GLN A 97 -5.89 12.60 -1.33
N ARG A 98 -7.02 13.35 -1.36
CA ARG A 98 -7.02 14.79 -1.71
C ARG A 98 -6.09 15.57 -0.77
N GLY A 99 -6.14 15.26 0.54
CA GLY A 99 -5.24 15.85 1.53
C GLY A 99 -3.76 15.52 1.26
N GLN A 100 -3.46 14.30 0.81
CA GLN A 100 -2.09 13.91 0.48
C GLN A 100 -1.54 14.53 -0.81
N ILE A 101 -2.38 14.92 -1.78
CA ILE A 101 -1.94 15.78 -2.90
C ILE A 101 -1.40 17.11 -2.37
N ALA A 102 -2.07 17.72 -1.38
CA ALA A 102 -1.58 18.95 -0.75
C ALA A 102 -0.28 18.73 0.04
N SER A 103 -0.15 17.60 0.75
CA SER A 103 1.11 17.18 1.39
C SER A 103 2.26 17.03 0.38
N ALA A 104 2.00 16.42 -0.79
CA ALA A 104 2.98 16.24 -1.85
C ALA A 104 3.46 17.59 -2.40
N TYR A 105 2.53 18.49 -2.72
CA TYR A 105 2.86 19.83 -3.21
C TYR A 105 3.62 20.67 -2.19
N ALA A 106 3.25 20.61 -0.90
CA ALA A 106 3.97 21.27 0.18
C ALA A 106 5.40 20.71 0.34
N ALA A 107 5.56 19.39 0.30
CA ALA A 107 6.87 18.73 0.40
C ALA A 107 7.78 18.95 -0.83
N ALA A 108 7.21 19.34 -1.99
CA ALA A 108 7.96 19.69 -3.18
C ALA A 108 8.47 21.15 -3.19
N VAL A 109 8.02 22.03 -2.29
CA VAL A 109 8.44 23.43 -2.26
C VAL A 109 9.95 23.53 -2.07
N GLY A 110 10.63 24.23 -2.98
CA GLY A 110 12.10 24.34 -3.01
C GLY A 110 12.83 23.20 -3.71
N SER A 111 12.16 22.07 -3.99
CA SER A 111 12.69 21.03 -4.89
C SER A 111 12.56 21.47 -6.36
N PRO A 112 13.51 21.10 -7.24
CA PRO A 112 13.33 21.20 -8.69
C PRO A 112 12.26 20.22 -9.23
N LEU A 113 11.98 19.12 -8.52
CA LEU A 113 11.05 18.07 -8.92
C LEU A 113 9.64 18.65 -9.11
N LYS A 114 8.94 18.18 -10.14
CA LYS A 114 7.56 18.58 -10.42
C LYS A 114 6.57 17.48 -10.09
N LEU A 115 5.29 17.84 -10.03
CA LEU A 115 4.18 16.94 -9.73
C LEU A 115 3.07 17.20 -10.73
N PHE A 116 2.30 16.17 -11.09
CA PHE A 116 1.03 16.32 -11.79
C PHE A 116 0.05 15.25 -11.31
N ILE A 117 -1.25 15.47 -11.51
CA ILE A 117 -2.28 14.53 -11.07
C ILE A 117 -2.50 13.46 -12.15
N SER A 118 -2.50 12.21 -11.71
CA SER A 118 -2.99 11.06 -12.47
C SER A 118 -4.29 10.57 -11.85
N PHE A 119 -5.42 10.84 -12.50
CA PHE A 119 -6.72 10.41 -11.98
C PHE A 119 -6.97 8.93 -12.25
N ASP A 120 -7.42 8.15 -11.27
CA ASP A 120 -7.83 6.77 -11.49
C ASP A 120 -9.36 6.67 -11.62
N PHE A 121 -9.86 6.65 -12.85
CA PHE A 121 -11.29 6.54 -13.17
C PHE A 121 -11.83 5.10 -13.10
N THR A 122 -11.07 4.16 -12.52
CA THR A 122 -11.61 2.88 -12.02
C THR A 122 -11.95 2.95 -10.53
N GLU A 123 -11.28 3.84 -9.78
CA GLU A 123 -11.50 4.12 -8.36
C GLU A 123 -12.30 5.43 -8.10
N MET A 124 -12.71 6.18 -9.15
CA MET A 124 -13.55 7.38 -9.01
C MET A 124 -14.52 7.63 -10.18
N PRO A 125 -15.67 8.31 -9.96
CA PRO A 125 -16.59 8.71 -11.02
C PRO A 125 -15.99 9.73 -12.00
N CYS A 126 -16.45 9.68 -13.25
CA CYS A 126 -16.03 10.58 -14.30
C CYS A 126 -16.79 11.92 -14.26
N ASP A 127 -16.42 12.77 -13.30
CA ASP A 127 -16.99 14.11 -13.11
C ASP A 127 -16.03 15.19 -13.63
N VAL A 128 -16.45 15.92 -14.67
CA VAL A 128 -15.67 17.01 -15.28
C VAL A 128 -15.41 18.14 -14.26
N ALA A 129 -16.39 18.46 -13.41
CA ALA A 129 -16.26 19.54 -12.43
C ALA A 129 -15.32 19.17 -11.29
N ASP A 130 -15.32 17.92 -10.80
CA ASP A 130 -14.36 17.44 -9.79
C ASP A 130 -12.93 17.39 -10.35
N VAL A 131 -12.73 16.92 -11.59
CA VAL A 131 -11.41 16.92 -12.26
C VAL A 131 -10.89 18.34 -12.49
N VAL A 132 -11.72 19.24 -13.02
CA VAL A 132 -11.37 20.66 -13.21
C VAL A 132 -11.05 21.33 -11.87
N SER A 133 -11.88 21.11 -10.85
CA SER A 133 -11.70 21.67 -9.50
C SER A 133 -10.41 21.18 -8.82
N ARG A 134 -10.13 19.88 -8.88
CA ARG A 134 -8.89 19.28 -8.33
C ARG A 134 -7.64 19.76 -9.07
N THR A 135 -7.72 19.93 -10.39
CA THR A 135 -6.60 20.46 -11.19
C THR A 135 -6.35 21.94 -10.91
N ASN A 136 -7.40 22.77 -10.92
CA ASN A 136 -7.29 24.23 -10.78
C ASN A 136 -6.83 24.72 -9.40
N GLN A 137 -6.73 23.84 -8.41
CA GLN A 137 -6.02 24.12 -7.15
C GLN A 137 -4.50 24.28 -7.34
N TRP A 138 -3.91 23.60 -8.33
CA TRP A 138 -2.45 23.46 -8.45
C TRP A 138 -1.86 24.16 -9.68
N VAL A 139 -2.68 24.66 -10.61
CA VAL A 139 -2.24 25.32 -11.86
C VAL A 139 -1.25 26.48 -11.68
N ASN A 140 -1.21 27.12 -10.51
CA ASN A 140 -0.29 28.22 -10.19
C ASN A 140 0.81 27.83 -9.18
N HIS A 141 0.90 26.57 -8.77
CA HIS A 141 1.90 26.10 -7.82
C HIS A 141 3.29 25.96 -8.51
N PRO A 142 4.40 26.41 -7.90
CA PRO A 142 5.74 26.38 -8.55
C PRO A 142 6.25 24.97 -8.88
N ASN A 143 5.68 23.94 -8.28
CA ASN A 143 6.00 22.53 -8.52
C ASN A 143 4.99 21.79 -9.42
N GLN A 144 3.93 22.43 -9.93
CA GLN A 144 3.07 21.83 -10.95
C GLN A 144 3.87 21.62 -12.24
N PHE A 145 3.88 20.39 -12.77
CA PHE A 145 4.48 20.10 -14.06
C PHE A 145 3.64 20.72 -15.17
N LYS A 146 4.31 21.38 -16.12
CA LYS A 146 3.67 22.12 -17.21
C LYS A 146 4.35 21.87 -18.53
N VAL A 147 3.52 21.80 -19.56
CA VAL A 147 3.88 21.45 -20.93
C VAL A 147 3.49 22.64 -21.81
N ASN A 148 4.48 23.38 -22.35
CA ASN A 148 4.26 24.68 -23.00
C ASN A 148 3.38 25.67 -22.19
N GLY A 149 3.43 25.60 -20.85
CA GLY A 149 2.63 26.42 -19.94
C GLY A 149 1.22 25.88 -19.63
N LYS A 150 0.77 24.84 -20.34
CA LYS A 150 -0.42 24.06 -20.05
C LYS A 150 -0.20 23.13 -18.86
N THR A 151 -1.25 22.84 -18.12
CA THR A 151 -1.20 22.01 -16.90
C THR A 151 -1.21 20.53 -17.27
N MET A 152 -0.19 19.77 -16.87
CA MET A 152 -0.17 18.33 -17.14
C MET A 152 -1.27 17.59 -16.37
N ILE A 153 -2.01 16.74 -17.07
CA ILE A 153 -3.02 15.84 -16.50
C ILE A 153 -2.87 14.46 -17.16
N SER A 154 -2.80 13.41 -16.35
CA SER A 154 -2.90 12.02 -16.82
C SER A 154 -4.07 11.30 -16.16
N SER A 155 -4.35 10.08 -16.61
CA SER A 155 -5.29 9.19 -15.93
C SER A 155 -5.04 7.72 -16.25
N PHE A 156 -5.53 6.85 -15.38
CA PHE A 156 -5.89 5.49 -15.73
C PHE A 156 -7.40 5.43 -16.00
N SER A 157 -7.79 4.86 -17.14
CA SER A 157 -9.15 4.95 -17.71
C SER A 157 -9.59 6.39 -18.02
N GLY A 158 -10.88 6.57 -18.37
CA GLY A 158 -11.49 7.85 -18.75
C GLY A 158 -12.34 7.83 -20.03
N ASP A 159 -12.75 6.65 -20.51
CA ASP A 159 -13.60 6.47 -21.70
C ASP A 159 -14.99 7.09 -21.53
N CYS A 160 -15.54 6.95 -20.32
CA CYS A 160 -16.76 7.57 -19.80
C CYS A 160 -16.97 9.06 -20.14
N PHE A 161 -15.91 9.86 -20.27
CA PHE A 161 -15.99 11.27 -20.63
C PHE A 161 -16.31 11.52 -22.11
N GLY A 162 -15.95 10.57 -22.98
CA GLY A 162 -15.83 10.81 -24.42
C GLY A 162 -14.83 11.92 -24.77
N ASN A 163 -14.63 12.16 -26.07
CA ASN A 163 -13.80 13.30 -26.54
C ASN A 163 -14.29 14.64 -25.96
N ASN A 164 -15.60 14.82 -25.80
CA ASN A 164 -16.21 16.08 -25.37
C ASN A 164 -15.97 16.40 -23.89
N GLY A 165 -16.03 15.40 -23.00
CA GLY A 165 -15.70 15.61 -21.58
C GLY A 165 -14.23 15.97 -21.39
N TRP A 166 -13.32 15.29 -22.11
CA TRP A 166 -11.90 15.64 -22.12
C TRP A 166 -11.62 17.03 -22.73
N GLN A 167 -12.35 17.42 -23.78
CA GLN A 167 -12.26 18.80 -24.31
C GLN A 167 -12.69 19.82 -23.26
N ALA A 168 -13.82 19.59 -22.57
CA ALA A 168 -14.27 20.46 -21.49
C ALA A 168 -13.29 20.52 -20.32
N ILE A 169 -12.58 19.43 -20.00
CA ILE A 169 -11.49 19.42 -19.00
C ILE A 169 -10.32 20.28 -19.50
N LYS A 170 -9.86 20.08 -20.75
CA LYS A 170 -8.78 20.88 -21.36
C LYS A 170 -9.07 22.37 -21.32
N ASP A 171 -10.25 22.77 -21.80
CA ASP A 171 -10.64 24.17 -21.94
C ASP A 171 -10.73 24.89 -20.58
N GLN A 172 -11.19 24.19 -19.54
CA GLN A 172 -11.36 24.76 -18.19
C GLN A 172 -10.11 24.69 -17.29
N THR A 173 -9.06 23.97 -17.70
CA THR A 173 -7.79 23.84 -16.94
C THR A 173 -6.56 24.40 -17.67
N ASN A 174 -6.72 24.78 -18.95
CA ASN A 174 -5.64 24.92 -19.92
C ASN A 174 -4.72 23.67 -19.88
N GLY A 175 -5.33 22.50 -20.00
CA GLY A 175 -4.70 21.21 -19.77
C GLY A 175 -3.87 20.67 -20.95
N TYR A 176 -2.83 19.91 -20.65
CA TYR A 176 -2.18 18.97 -21.56
C TYR A 176 -2.55 17.55 -21.10
N LEU A 177 -3.25 16.81 -21.96
CA LEU A 177 -3.91 15.56 -21.60
C LEU A 177 -3.12 14.34 -22.09
N MET A 178 -2.67 13.51 -21.15
CA MET A 178 -1.97 12.24 -21.37
C MET A 178 -2.63 11.08 -20.60
N PRO A 179 -3.85 10.65 -20.95
CA PRO A 179 -4.48 9.49 -20.31
C PRO A 179 -3.94 8.16 -20.86
N PHE A 180 -4.23 7.08 -20.14
CA PHE A 180 -4.33 5.73 -20.67
C PHE A 180 -5.80 5.29 -20.60
N ILE A 181 -6.47 5.14 -21.73
CA ILE A 181 -7.88 4.67 -21.78
C ILE A 181 -7.93 3.30 -22.47
N PRO A 182 -8.22 2.20 -21.75
CA PRO A 182 -8.22 0.86 -22.34
C PRO A 182 -9.18 0.71 -23.54
N ASN A 183 -8.76 -0.03 -24.57
CA ASN A 183 -9.54 -0.33 -25.78
C ASN A 183 -9.72 0.86 -26.75
N LEU A 184 -8.86 1.88 -26.67
CA LEU A 184 -8.82 3.00 -27.64
C LEU A 184 -7.90 2.74 -28.84
N GLU A 185 -7.22 1.60 -28.85
CA GLU A 185 -6.36 1.14 -29.94
C GLU A 185 -7.13 1.18 -31.28
N GLY A 186 -6.57 1.90 -32.26
CA GLY A 186 -7.16 2.10 -33.59
C GLY A 186 -8.27 3.15 -33.64
N LYS A 187 -8.54 3.88 -32.54
CA LYS A 187 -9.61 4.89 -32.45
C LYS A 187 -9.10 6.30 -32.12
N PHE A 188 -7.79 6.51 -32.02
CA PHE A 188 -7.15 7.77 -31.62
C PHE A 188 -7.63 9.00 -32.41
N SER A 189 -7.94 8.84 -33.71
CA SER A 189 -8.51 9.88 -34.56
C SER A 189 -9.83 10.47 -34.05
N SER A 190 -10.59 9.70 -33.27
CA SER A 190 -11.88 10.12 -32.69
C SER A 190 -11.72 10.89 -31.36
N TRP A 191 -10.49 11.10 -30.90
CA TRP A 191 -10.16 11.75 -29.63
C TRP A 191 -9.17 12.93 -29.81
N PRO A 192 -9.43 13.89 -30.71
CA PRO A 192 -8.57 15.06 -30.94
C PRO A 192 -8.39 15.98 -29.73
N SER A 193 -9.19 15.82 -28.66
CA SER A 193 -8.97 16.51 -27.39
C SER A 193 -7.78 15.97 -26.59
N LEU A 194 -7.21 14.81 -26.92
CA LEU A 194 -6.03 14.25 -26.24
C LEU A 194 -4.73 14.74 -26.89
N ASP A 195 -3.79 15.26 -26.09
CA ASP A 195 -2.49 15.72 -26.61
C ASP A 195 -1.49 14.57 -26.72
N SER A 196 -1.54 13.61 -25.80
CA SER A 196 -0.60 12.50 -25.70
C SER A 196 -1.30 11.22 -25.19
N TRP A 197 -0.60 10.10 -25.25
CA TRP A 197 -1.10 8.79 -24.84
C TRP A 197 -0.06 8.02 -24.04
N LEU A 198 -0.40 7.66 -22.80
CA LEU A 198 0.39 6.72 -22.00
C LEU A 198 -0.09 5.30 -22.29
N CYS A 199 0.81 4.37 -22.60
CA CYS A 199 0.44 2.94 -22.64
C CYS A 199 0.84 2.24 -21.34
N TRP A 200 -0.10 2.02 -20.42
CA TRP A 200 0.18 1.33 -19.15
C TRP A 200 0.71 -0.10 -19.38
N GLY A 201 0.03 -0.88 -20.22
CA GLY A 201 0.37 -2.28 -20.48
C GLY A 201 1.73 -2.50 -21.16
N CYS A 202 2.31 -1.47 -21.78
CA CYS A 202 3.57 -1.54 -22.51
C CYS A 202 4.83 -1.68 -21.62
N ALA A 203 4.68 -1.71 -20.29
CA ALA A 203 5.80 -1.97 -19.40
C ALA A 203 6.20 -3.47 -19.35
N TRP A 204 5.25 -4.38 -19.63
CA TRP A 204 5.41 -5.83 -19.49
C TRP A 204 4.96 -6.57 -20.76
N PRO A 205 5.44 -7.81 -21.01
CA PRO A 205 4.88 -8.64 -22.07
C PRO A 205 3.48 -9.15 -21.66
N GLN A 206 2.51 -8.91 -22.51
CA GLN A 206 1.09 -9.27 -22.30
C GLN A 206 0.81 -10.74 -22.69
N GLY A 207 1.69 -11.67 -22.25
CA GLY A 207 1.64 -13.09 -22.59
C GLY A 207 2.99 -13.80 -22.42
N ASP A 208 3.07 -15.05 -22.88
CA ASP A 208 4.29 -15.87 -22.79
C ASP A 208 5.32 -15.55 -23.89
N TYR A 209 5.92 -14.36 -23.78
CA TYR A 209 7.01 -13.92 -24.65
C TYR A 209 7.92 -12.94 -23.92
N THR A 210 9.17 -12.81 -24.38
CA THR A 210 10.05 -11.74 -23.90
C THR A 210 9.60 -10.41 -24.49
N LYS A 211 9.44 -9.37 -23.66
CA LYS A 211 9.02 -8.03 -24.11
C LYS A 211 9.85 -7.57 -25.31
N ASN A 212 9.17 -7.23 -26.39
CA ASN A 212 9.73 -6.64 -27.60
C ASN A 212 9.22 -5.18 -27.74
N THR A 213 9.21 -4.63 -28.96
CA THR A 213 8.73 -3.28 -29.26
C THR A 213 7.54 -3.27 -30.23
N ASP A 214 6.80 -4.38 -30.39
CA ASP A 214 5.69 -4.47 -31.35
C ASP A 214 4.55 -3.52 -30.99
N ASP A 215 4.29 -3.40 -29.70
CA ASP A 215 3.36 -2.46 -29.08
C ASP A 215 3.85 -1.03 -29.22
N ASP A 216 5.11 -0.73 -28.87
CA ASP A 216 5.71 0.60 -29.07
C ASP A 216 5.59 1.05 -30.54
N ASN A 217 6.02 0.20 -31.48
CA ASN A 217 5.93 0.45 -32.91
C ASN A 217 4.49 0.67 -33.39
N TYR A 218 3.52 -0.06 -32.81
CA TYR A 218 2.10 0.15 -33.08
C TYR A 218 1.65 1.55 -32.63
N TYR A 219 1.88 1.95 -31.37
CA TYR A 219 1.49 3.29 -30.90
C TYR A 219 2.23 4.41 -31.65
N ILE A 220 3.54 4.27 -31.88
CA ILE A 220 4.34 5.22 -32.68
C ILE A 220 3.77 5.37 -34.10
N SER A 221 3.30 4.29 -34.74
CA SER A 221 2.70 4.37 -36.08
C SER A 221 1.40 5.19 -36.15
N GLN A 222 0.67 5.31 -35.03
CA GLN A 222 -0.61 6.01 -34.95
C GLN A 222 -0.47 7.44 -34.41
N LEU A 223 0.47 7.64 -33.47
CA LEU A 223 0.57 8.82 -32.59
C LEU A 223 1.89 9.59 -32.78
N GLY A 224 2.93 8.97 -33.34
CA GLY A 224 4.27 9.55 -33.41
C GLY A 224 4.78 10.03 -32.04
N THR A 225 5.23 11.28 -31.99
CA THR A 225 5.78 11.96 -30.80
C THR A 225 4.77 12.09 -29.64
N ARG A 226 3.46 11.87 -29.89
CA ARG A 226 2.39 11.85 -28.87
C ARG A 226 2.38 10.58 -28.02
N TYR A 227 3.10 9.53 -28.42
CA TYR A 227 3.25 8.31 -27.62
C TYR A 227 4.21 8.49 -26.42
N SER A 228 3.76 8.04 -25.26
CA SER A 228 4.51 7.99 -24.00
C SER A 228 4.65 6.54 -23.54
N ALA A 229 5.91 6.10 -23.42
CA ALA A 229 6.24 4.71 -23.12
C ALA A 229 6.36 4.46 -21.61
N THR A 230 6.02 3.25 -21.16
CA THR A 230 6.13 2.82 -19.75
C THR A 230 7.24 1.80 -19.54
N ILE A 231 7.77 1.79 -18.32
CA ILE A 231 8.91 0.99 -17.88
C ILE A 231 8.62 0.41 -16.50
N SER A 232 8.85 -0.90 -16.32
CA SER A 232 8.66 -1.58 -15.03
C SER A 232 9.55 -2.83 -14.93
N PRO A 233 9.96 -3.26 -13.72
CA PRO A 233 10.83 -4.44 -13.58
C PRO A 233 10.11 -5.78 -13.47
N TRP A 234 8.91 -5.82 -12.90
CA TRP A 234 8.24 -7.05 -12.47
C TRP A 234 6.73 -6.86 -12.46
N PHE A 235 5.95 -7.94 -12.39
CA PHE A 235 4.50 -7.87 -12.14
C PHE A 235 4.01 -9.14 -11.45
N TYR A 236 3.39 -9.01 -10.28
CA TYR A 236 2.73 -10.11 -9.58
C TYR A 236 1.63 -9.62 -8.64
N THR A 237 0.48 -10.28 -8.67
CA THR A 237 -0.63 -10.08 -7.73
C THR A 237 -1.13 -11.43 -7.22
N HIS A 238 -1.61 -11.46 -5.97
CA HIS A 238 -2.20 -12.65 -5.37
C HIS A 238 -3.51 -12.33 -4.61
N TYR A 239 -4.35 -11.50 -5.22
CA TYR A 239 -5.72 -11.26 -4.74
C TYR A 239 -6.67 -12.33 -5.27
N ASN A 240 -7.74 -12.63 -4.54
CA ASN A 240 -8.79 -13.55 -4.97
C ASN A 240 -9.51 -13.11 -6.27
N TYR A 241 -9.43 -11.83 -6.62
CA TYR A 241 -9.96 -11.23 -7.84
C TYR A 241 -8.89 -11.01 -8.94
N LYS A 242 -7.59 -11.09 -8.60
CA LYS A 242 -6.45 -10.82 -9.50
C LYS A 242 -5.23 -11.61 -9.02
N ASN A 243 -5.11 -12.87 -9.46
CA ASN A 243 -4.00 -13.79 -9.16
C ASN A 243 -3.21 -14.04 -10.46
N ILE A 244 -2.21 -13.18 -10.76
CA ILE A 244 -1.54 -13.08 -12.08
C ILE A 244 -0.04 -12.80 -11.88
N VAL A 245 0.81 -13.37 -12.74
CA VAL A 245 2.23 -13.00 -12.91
C VAL A 245 2.52 -12.81 -14.41
N TYR A 246 3.26 -11.77 -14.79
CA TYR A 246 3.72 -11.57 -16.17
C TYR A 246 5.15 -12.08 -16.36
N ASN A 247 5.52 -12.39 -17.61
CA ASN A 247 6.86 -12.89 -17.96
C ASN A 247 7.93 -11.79 -17.77
N SER A 248 8.44 -11.68 -16.54
CA SER A 248 9.35 -10.62 -16.07
C SER A 248 10.83 -11.03 -16.13
N ASP A 249 11.12 -12.13 -16.82
CA ASP A 249 12.45 -12.70 -17.00
C ASP A 249 13.25 -11.96 -18.10
N ASN A 250 14.40 -12.51 -18.50
CA ASN A 250 15.25 -12.01 -19.58
C ASN A 250 15.63 -10.52 -19.40
N TRP A 251 15.91 -10.17 -18.14
CA TRP A 251 16.33 -8.84 -17.69
C TRP A 251 15.34 -7.72 -18.06
N LEU A 252 14.02 -7.98 -17.95
CA LEU A 252 12.92 -7.10 -18.39
C LEU A 252 13.23 -5.60 -18.26
N LEU A 253 13.51 -5.09 -17.05
CA LEU A 253 13.79 -3.67 -16.81
C LEU A 253 14.88 -3.10 -17.72
N VAL A 254 16.02 -3.78 -17.83
CA VAL A 254 17.16 -3.31 -18.63
C VAL A 254 16.89 -3.48 -20.12
N THR A 255 16.32 -4.62 -20.52
CA THR A 255 15.91 -4.87 -21.90
C THR A 255 14.87 -3.83 -22.36
N ARG A 256 13.96 -3.39 -21.48
CA ARG A 256 12.99 -2.32 -21.72
C ARG A 256 13.66 -0.95 -21.86
N TRP A 257 14.63 -0.62 -21.00
CA TRP A 257 15.41 0.62 -21.12
C TRP A 257 16.24 0.69 -22.41
N GLU A 258 16.89 -0.40 -22.81
CA GLU A 258 17.61 -0.51 -24.09
C GLU A 258 16.68 -0.34 -25.29
N GLN A 259 15.47 -0.92 -25.24
CA GLN A 259 14.42 -0.71 -26.25
C GLN A 259 14.04 0.76 -26.37
N LEU A 260 13.70 1.43 -25.25
CA LEU A 260 13.37 2.85 -25.26
C LEU A 260 14.51 3.73 -25.78
N MET A 261 15.78 3.34 -25.56
CA MET A 261 16.92 4.05 -26.16
C MET A 261 16.96 3.92 -27.68
N SER A 262 16.54 2.78 -28.25
CA SER A 262 16.52 2.57 -29.71
C SER A 262 15.50 3.46 -30.45
N PHE A 263 14.39 3.83 -29.81
CA PHE A 263 13.36 4.72 -30.35
C PHE A 263 13.19 6.04 -29.59
N ARG A 264 14.13 6.41 -28.71
CA ARG A 264 14.11 7.62 -27.86
C ARG A 264 13.68 8.89 -28.59
N ASN A 265 14.13 9.04 -29.84
CA ASN A 265 13.91 10.26 -30.60
C ASN A 265 12.51 10.34 -31.22
N THR A 266 11.73 9.26 -31.27
CA THR A 266 10.33 9.26 -31.76
C THR A 266 9.29 9.43 -30.65
N ILE A 267 9.69 9.37 -29.37
CA ILE A 267 8.81 9.57 -28.21
C ILE A 267 9.23 10.77 -27.36
N THR A 268 8.36 11.24 -26.49
CA THR A 268 8.58 12.49 -25.71
C THR A 268 8.78 12.23 -24.22
N PHE A 269 7.93 11.38 -23.65
CA PHE A 269 7.91 11.05 -22.24
C PHE A 269 8.15 9.55 -22.03
N ALA A 270 8.82 9.21 -20.92
CA ALA A 270 8.86 7.85 -20.40
C ALA A 270 8.45 7.85 -18.91
N GLU A 271 7.62 6.90 -18.50
CA GLU A 271 7.12 6.82 -17.12
C GLU A 271 7.52 5.48 -16.46
N LEU A 272 8.16 5.58 -15.29
CA LEU A 272 8.47 4.44 -14.45
C LEU A 272 7.24 4.07 -13.63
N VAL A 273 6.78 2.84 -13.80
CA VAL A 273 5.61 2.27 -13.13
C VAL A 273 6.11 1.14 -12.21
N SER A 274 6.23 1.35 -10.89
CA SER A 274 5.90 2.56 -10.12
C SER A 274 6.82 2.73 -8.91
N TRP A 275 6.64 3.80 -8.13
CA TRP A 275 7.36 3.99 -6.88
C TRP A 275 6.93 2.99 -5.80
N ASN A 276 5.63 2.87 -5.54
CA ASN A 276 5.07 2.24 -4.33
C ASN A 276 3.80 1.43 -4.58
N ASP A 277 3.56 0.94 -5.82
CA ASP A 277 2.52 -0.08 -6.02
C ASP A 277 3.03 -1.44 -5.52
N TYR A 278 2.78 -1.67 -4.24
CA TYR A 278 3.03 -2.91 -3.56
C TYR A 278 2.06 -4.02 -3.99
N GLY A 279 0.84 -3.66 -4.38
CA GLY A 279 -0.22 -4.61 -4.74
C GLY A 279 0.16 -5.43 -5.96
N GLU A 280 0.69 -4.74 -6.98
CA GLU A 280 1.05 -5.33 -8.27
C GLU A 280 2.52 -5.75 -8.36
N SER A 281 3.22 -5.71 -7.21
CA SER A 281 4.63 -6.11 -7.03
C SER A 281 5.59 -5.41 -8.01
N HIS A 282 5.26 -4.19 -8.44
CA HIS A 282 6.04 -3.43 -9.41
C HIS A 282 6.58 -2.09 -8.89
N HIS A 283 6.47 -1.89 -7.57
CA HIS A 283 7.15 -0.84 -6.84
C HIS A 283 8.68 -0.90 -7.02
N MET A 284 9.32 0.26 -6.94
CA MET A 284 10.77 0.47 -7.07
C MET A 284 11.37 1.33 -5.93
N GLY A 285 10.53 1.93 -5.09
CA GLY A 285 10.91 2.54 -3.81
C GLY A 285 11.02 1.51 -2.68
N PRO A 286 11.34 1.94 -1.45
CA PRO A 286 11.35 1.07 -0.28
C PRO A 286 9.93 0.63 0.12
N VAL A 287 9.79 -0.56 0.68
CA VAL A 287 8.53 -1.03 1.27
C VAL A 287 8.30 -0.31 2.60
N LYS A 288 7.42 0.70 2.61
CA LYS A 288 7.10 1.55 3.77
C LYS A 288 5.67 2.11 3.67
N GLY A 289 5.25 2.83 4.70
CA GLY A 289 3.91 3.42 4.77
C GLY A 289 2.80 2.37 4.90
N ALA A 290 1.57 2.78 4.61
CA ALA A 290 0.42 1.87 4.64
C ALA A 290 0.26 1.10 3.32
N MET A 291 0.62 -0.19 3.35
CA MET A 291 0.42 -1.09 2.21
C MET A 291 -1.07 -1.44 2.00
N PRO A 292 -1.49 -1.75 0.76
CA PRO A 292 -2.82 -2.28 0.47
C PRO A 292 -3.19 -3.49 1.34
N SER A 293 -4.44 -3.52 1.83
CA SER A 293 -4.95 -4.62 2.66
C SER A 293 -4.80 -5.98 1.98
N GLY A 294 -4.19 -6.95 2.68
CA GLY A 294 -3.93 -8.30 2.16
C GLY A 294 -2.62 -8.49 1.40
N THR A 295 -1.86 -7.42 1.13
CA THR A 295 -0.64 -7.42 0.28
C THR A 295 0.59 -7.97 1.02
N ASN A 296 0.49 -9.20 1.50
CA ASN A 296 1.51 -9.79 2.35
C ASN A 296 2.75 -10.28 1.57
N TRP A 297 2.67 -10.37 0.24
CA TRP A 297 3.71 -10.93 -0.63
C TRP A 297 4.92 -10.00 -0.88
N VAL A 298 4.84 -8.72 -0.55
CA VAL A 298 6.02 -7.80 -0.60
C VAL A 298 6.87 -7.82 0.68
N ASN A 299 6.37 -8.43 1.77
CA ASN A 299 7.06 -8.41 3.05
C ASN A 299 8.42 -9.13 2.97
N GLY A 300 9.50 -8.40 3.26
CA GLY A 300 10.88 -8.92 3.19
C GLY A 300 11.47 -9.00 1.78
N LEU A 301 10.77 -8.51 0.76
CA LEU A 301 11.22 -8.48 -0.64
C LEU A 301 11.50 -7.03 -1.09
N PRO A 302 12.71 -6.50 -0.86
CA PRO A 302 13.09 -5.16 -1.28
C PRO A 302 13.29 -5.09 -2.80
N HIS A 303 12.88 -3.98 -3.41
CA HIS A 303 12.99 -3.73 -4.87
C HIS A 303 13.91 -2.55 -5.24
N THR A 304 14.44 -1.80 -4.27
CA THR A 304 15.15 -0.51 -4.49
C THR A 304 16.34 -0.60 -5.43
N ALA A 305 17.04 -1.74 -5.45
CA ALA A 305 18.16 -1.99 -6.35
C ALA A 305 17.78 -1.87 -7.85
N TRP A 306 16.52 -2.09 -8.23
CA TRP A 306 16.04 -1.82 -9.59
C TRP A 306 15.96 -0.32 -9.91
N PHE A 307 15.64 0.53 -8.93
CA PHE A 307 15.66 1.98 -9.10
C PHE A 307 17.10 2.52 -9.14
N ASP A 308 17.98 1.99 -8.29
CA ASP A 308 19.42 2.28 -8.32
C ASP A 308 20.02 1.99 -9.70
N MET A 309 19.77 0.79 -10.23
CA MET A 309 20.19 0.41 -11.59
C MET A 309 19.56 1.31 -12.67
N SER A 310 18.32 1.75 -12.48
CA SER A 310 17.61 2.59 -13.45
C SER A 310 18.23 3.99 -13.62
N GLN A 311 18.94 4.54 -12.64
CA GLN A 311 19.55 5.89 -12.73
C GLN A 311 20.46 6.06 -13.96
N TYR A 312 21.22 5.01 -14.31
CA TYR A 312 22.06 4.98 -15.51
C TYR A 312 21.23 5.15 -16.80
N TYR A 313 20.08 4.48 -16.88
CA TYR A 313 19.19 4.50 -18.03
C TYR A 313 18.28 5.73 -18.07
N ILE A 314 17.83 6.25 -16.92
CA ILE A 314 17.15 7.55 -16.80
C ILE A 314 18.06 8.64 -17.40
N THR A 315 19.32 8.69 -16.94
CA THR A 315 20.33 9.63 -17.47
C THR A 315 20.53 9.45 -18.98
N ALA A 316 20.63 8.20 -19.46
CA ALA A 316 20.78 7.89 -20.88
C ALA A 316 19.58 8.34 -21.72
N PHE A 317 18.36 8.10 -21.25
CA PHE A 317 17.14 8.49 -21.93
C PHE A 317 16.94 10.01 -21.92
N GLN A 318 17.22 10.68 -20.81
CA GLN A 318 17.17 12.14 -20.76
C GLN A 318 18.18 12.77 -21.72
N THR A 319 19.46 12.40 -21.63
CA THR A 319 20.55 13.04 -22.41
C THR A 319 20.68 12.54 -23.85
N GLY A 320 20.26 11.31 -24.15
CA GLY A 320 20.51 10.64 -25.43
C GLY A 320 21.88 9.96 -25.51
N SER A 321 22.60 9.78 -24.40
CA SER A 321 23.87 9.06 -24.35
C SER A 321 24.09 8.37 -23.01
N TYR A 322 24.54 7.12 -23.03
CA TYR A 322 24.83 6.37 -21.80
C TYR A 322 25.96 7.06 -21.00
N PRO A 323 25.77 7.32 -19.70
CA PRO A 323 26.82 7.89 -18.86
C PRO A 323 27.93 6.86 -18.61
N ALA A 324 29.14 7.34 -18.25
CA ALA A 324 30.24 6.45 -17.90
C ALA A 324 29.93 5.66 -16.61
N ILE A 325 30.21 4.35 -16.61
CA ILE A 325 30.14 3.52 -15.40
C ILE A 325 31.37 3.80 -14.53
N THR A 326 31.15 4.44 -13.38
CA THR A 326 32.21 4.90 -12.45
C THR A 326 32.34 4.04 -11.20
N LYS A 327 31.46 3.05 -10.99
CA LYS A 327 31.48 2.10 -9.87
C LYS A 327 31.19 0.69 -10.36
N ASP A 328 31.86 -0.28 -9.77
CA ASP A 328 31.60 -1.70 -9.99
C ASP A 328 30.45 -2.16 -9.10
N VAL A 329 29.37 -2.64 -9.71
CA VAL A 329 28.13 -3.06 -9.02
C VAL A 329 27.54 -4.30 -9.68
N ILE A 330 27.10 -5.27 -8.87
CA ILE A 330 26.25 -6.38 -9.29
C ILE A 330 24.85 -6.14 -8.75
N TYR A 331 23.89 -5.82 -9.60
CA TYR A 331 22.46 -5.87 -9.29
C TYR A 331 21.95 -7.28 -9.56
N PHE A 332 21.16 -7.89 -8.67
CA PHE A 332 20.68 -9.25 -8.87
C PHE A 332 19.31 -9.51 -8.22
N TRP A 333 18.57 -10.47 -8.77
CA TRP A 333 17.25 -10.85 -8.25
C TRP A 333 16.85 -12.29 -8.56
N ALA A 334 15.96 -12.83 -7.73
CA ALA A 334 15.37 -14.16 -7.86
C ALA A 334 14.02 -14.23 -7.12
N ARG A 335 13.11 -15.12 -7.55
CA ARG A 335 11.96 -15.51 -6.71
C ARG A 335 12.44 -16.35 -5.52
N THR A 336 11.64 -16.40 -4.46
CA THR A 336 11.99 -17.14 -3.24
C THR A 336 11.57 -18.61 -3.24
N HIS A 337 10.82 -19.11 -4.22
CA HIS A 337 10.45 -20.52 -4.33
C HIS A 337 10.50 -21.06 -5.78
N PRO A 338 10.61 -22.39 -5.99
CA PRO A 338 10.56 -22.98 -7.33
C PRO A 338 9.25 -22.68 -8.05
N VAL A 339 9.27 -22.49 -9.37
CA VAL A 339 8.06 -22.28 -10.21
C VAL A 339 7.07 -23.44 -10.06
N ALA A 340 7.59 -24.68 -10.08
CA ALA A 340 6.79 -25.89 -9.98
C ALA A 340 6.37 -26.25 -8.54
N ALA A 341 6.78 -25.48 -7.52
CA ALA A 341 6.49 -25.80 -6.11
C ALA A 341 4.99 -25.91 -5.83
N THR A 342 4.61 -26.69 -4.81
CA THR A 342 3.21 -26.79 -4.36
C THR A 342 3.08 -26.15 -2.99
N ALA A 343 2.25 -25.11 -2.89
CA ALA A 343 1.97 -24.44 -1.63
C ALA A 343 1.11 -25.34 -0.72
N SER A 344 1.43 -25.39 0.58
CA SER A 344 0.79 -26.33 1.52
C SER A 344 -0.53 -25.85 2.11
N SER A 345 -0.84 -24.55 2.05
CA SER A 345 -2.05 -23.96 2.63
C SER A 345 -2.47 -22.70 1.84
N ASP A 346 -2.71 -22.89 0.54
CA ASP A 346 -3.10 -21.84 -0.39
C ASP A 346 -4.47 -22.14 -1.01
N SER A 347 -5.41 -21.21 -0.89
CA SER A 347 -6.79 -21.36 -1.40
C SER A 347 -7.03 -20.67 -2.76
N LEU A 348 -6.07 -19.90 -3.26
CA LEU A 348 -6.17 -19.20 -4.56
C LEU A 348 -5.45 -19.97 -5.68
N GLY A 349 -4.48 -20.81 -5.32
CA GLY A 349 -3.69 -21.57 -6.27
C GLY A 349 -2.60 -20.73 -6.96
N LYS A 350 -1.89 -21.37 -7.90
CA LYS A 350 -0.86 -20.69 -8.69
C LYS A 350 -1.47 -19.55 -9.52
N PRO A 351 -0.79 -18.39 -9.65
CA PRO A 351 -1.26 -17.28 -10.48
C PRO A 351 -1.38 -17.68 -11.96
N SER A 352 -2.26 -17.00 -12.68
CA SER A 352 -2.26 -17.05 -14.15
C SER A 352 -0.90 -16.57 -14.67
N GLY A 353 -0.31 -17.31 -15.61
CA GLY A 353 1.04 -17.05 -16.12
C GLY A 353 2.18 -17.66 -15.30
N TRP A 354 1.92 -18.43 -14.23
CA TRP A 354 2.97 -19.06 -13.41
C TRP A 354 4.00 -19.87 -14.21
N ASN A 355 3.57 -20.49 -15.32
CA ASN A 355 4.41 -21.33 -16.17
C ASN A 355 5.20 -20.57 -17.25
N TRP A 356 5.10 -19.24 -17.30
CA TRP A 356 5.85 -18.38 -18.24
C TRP A 356 7.22 -17.96 -17.68
N VAL A 357 7.39 -18.03 -16.35
CA VAL A 357 8.62 -17.63 -15.65
C VAL A 357 9.54 -18.81 -15.34
N GLN A 358 10.84 -18.56 -15.21
CA GLN A 358 11.93 -19.53 -15.09
C GLN A 358 12.58 -19.48 -13.71
N ASP A 359 13.00 -20.64 -13.18
CA ASP A 359 13.86 -20.73 -11.98
C ASP A 359 15.29 -20.29 -12.31
N THR A 360 15.52 -18.97 -12.23
CA THR A 360 16.78 -18.31 -12.58
C THR A 360 17.12 -17.21 -11.56
N LEU A 361 18.39 -17.16 -11.15
CA LEU A 361 19.03 -15.98 -10.57
C LEU A 361 19.46 -15.07 -11.72
N TRP A 362 18.81 -13.92 -11.82
CA TRP A 362 19.12 -12.87 -12.80
C TRP A 362 20.12 -11.88 -12.19
N ALA A 363 21.09 -11.41 -12.99
CA ALA A 363 22.00 -10.36 -12.58
C ALA A 363 22.37 -9.41 -13.72
N VAL A 364 22.63 -8.16 -13.37
CA VAL A 364 23.15 -7.11 -14.25
C VAL A 364 24.38 -6.51 -13.59
N VAL A 365 25.51 -6.60 -14.27
CA VAL A 365 26.80 -6.13 -13.77
C VAL A 365 27.17 -4.84 -14.47
N PHE A 366 27.30 -3.77 -13.69
CA PHE A 366 27.94 -2.53 -14.10
C PHE A 366 29.43 -2.67 -13.78
N ALA A 367 30.27 -2.67 -14.81
CA ALA A 367 31.71 -2.89 -14.67
C ALA A 367 32.53 -1.71 -15.22
N THR A 368 33.42 -1.15 -14.39
CA THR A 368 34.33 -0.05 -14.76
C THR A 368 35.47 -0.47 -15.69
N SER A 369 35.75 -1.78 -15.75
CA SER A 369 36.82 -2.41 -16.52
C SER A 369 36.50 -3.90 -16.71
N PRO A 370 37.17 -4.62 -17.62
CA PRO A 370 37.06 -6.07 -17.69
C PRO A 370 37.40 -6.77 -16.36
N GLY A 371 36.87 -7.98 -16.18
CA GLY A 371 37.07 -8.82 -15.00
C GLY A 371 36.30 -10.14 -15.11
N SER A 372 36.07 -10.79 -13.96
CA SER A 372 35.20 -11.96 -13.88
C SER A 372 34.21 -11.83 -12.73
N VAL A 373 32.98 -12.31 -12.92
CA VAL A 373 31.92 -12.35 -11.89
C VAL A 373 31.51 -13.79 -11.66
N THR A 374 31.42 -14.22 -10.40
CA THR A 374 30.87 -15.53 -10.02
C THR A 374 29.48 -15.32 -9.43
N LEU A 375 28.50 -16.03 -9.98
CA LEU A 375 27.17 -16.17 -9.39
C LEU A 375 27.04 -17.55 -8.77
N THR A 376 26.43 -17.63 -7.59
CA THR A 376 26.12 -18.87 -6.89
C THR A 376 24.67 -18.83 -6.38
N SER A 377 23.93 -19.92 -6.55
CA SER A 377 22.62 -20.17 -5.96
C SER A 377 22.57 -21.62 -5.49
N GLY A 378 22.57 -21.84 -4.18
CA GLY A 378 22.53 -23.21 -3.63
C GLY A 378 23.72 -24.04 -4.11
N THR A 379 23.44 -25.13 -4.83
CA THR A 379 24.46 -26.01 -5.44
C THR A 379 25.03 -25.48 -6.77
N ASN A 380 24.34 -24.53 -7.40
CA ASN A 380 24.72 -24.04 -8.73
C ASN A 380 25.72 -22.90 -8.56
N THR A 381 26.83 -22.94 -9.31
CA THR A 381 27.79 -21.84 -9.37
C THR A 381 28.39 -21.73 -10.77
N GLN A 382 28.60 -20.50 -11.24
CA GLN A 382 29.22 -20.25 -12.54
C GLN A 382 30.02 -18.94 -12.50
N THR A 383 31.21 -18.96 -13.09
CA THR A 383 32.03 -17.76 -13.30
C THR A 383 31.92 -17.30 -14.75
N PHE A 384 31.69 -16.01 -14.93
CA PHE A 384 31.51 -15.34 -16.21
C PHE A 384 32.65 -14.34 -16.41
N SER A 385 33.17 -14.21 -17.63
CA SER A 385 33.99 -13.05 -18.00
C SER A 385 33.07 -11.86 -18.24
N VAL A 386 33.44 -10.68 -17.74
CA VAL A 386 32.71 -9.43 -17.94
C VAL A 386 33.62 -8.38 -18.59
N ASN A 387 33.04 -7.58 -19.50
CA ASN A 387 33.70 -6.43 -20.12
C ASN A 387 33.43 -5.15 -19.32
N ALA A 388 34.15 -4.07 -19.62
CA ALA A 388 33.72 -2.73 -19.20
C ALA A 388 32.34 -2.41 -19.81
N GLY A 389 31.48 -1.74 -19.05
CA GLY A 389 30.08 -1.47 -19.42
C GLY A 389 29.07 -2.34 -18.68
N VAL A 390 27.88 -2.48 -19.26
CA VAL A 390 26.79 -3.31 -18.73
C VAL A 390 26.94 -4.74 -19.24
N ASN A 391 26.84 -5.73 -18.34
CA ASN A 391 26.86 -7.15 -18.67
C ASN A 391 25.62 -7.84 -18.07
N LYS A 392 24.85 -8.55 -18.90
CA LYS A 392 23.67 -9.33 -18.49
C LYS A 392 24.08 -10.77 -18.19
N LEU A 393 23.94 -11.20 -16.93
CA LEU A 393 24.31 -12.53 -16.45
C LEU A 393 23.10 -13.28 -15.88
N LYS A 394 23.10 -14.61 -15.99
CA LYS A 394 22.06 -15.46 -15.37
C LYS A 394 22.61 -16.82 -14.96
N LEU A 395 22.05 -17.39 -13.90
CA LEU A 395 22.39 -18.71 -13.36
C LEU A 395 21.08 -19.47 -13.05
N PRO A 396 20.95 -20.79 -13.33
CA PRO A 396 19.79 -21.56 -12.88
C PRO A 396 19.66 -21.51 -11.35
N LEU A 397 18.46 -21.25 -10.85
CA LEU A 397 18.18 -21.12 -9.41
C LEU A 397 18.19 -22.52 -8.76
N SER A 398 18.73 -22.63 -7.54
CA SER A 398 18.79 -23.89 -6.78
C SER A 398 18.65 -23.62 -5.27
N PRO A 399 18.04 -24.55 -4.50
CA PRO A 399 17.82 -24.39 -3.07
C PRO A 399 19.10 -24.07 -2.28
N GLY A 400 19.07 -22.97 -1.55
CA GLY A 400 20.15 -22.52 -0.67
C GLY A 400 20.34 -21.01 -0.70
N LYS A 401 21.54 -20.54 -0.33
CA LYS A 401 21.88 -19.12 -0.35
C LYS A 401 22.23 -18.66 -1.77
N ILE A 402 21.98 -17.38 -2.05
CA ILE A 402 22.64 -16.66 -3.14
C ILE A 402 24.00 -16.15 -2.66
N THR A 403 24.99 -16.12 -3.55
CA THR A 403 26.23 -15.35 -3.37
C THR A 403 26.66 -14.78 -4.71
N VAL A 404 27.06 -13.52 -4.72
CA VAL A 404 27.62 -12.83 -5.88
C VAL A 404 29.02 -12.32 -5.55
N SER A 405 29.97 -12.49 -6.47
CA SER A 405 31.32 -11.96 -6.32
C SER A 405 31.88 -11.42 -7.62
N MET A 406 32.82 -10.48 -7.52
CA MET A 406 33.57 -9.93 -8.66
C MET A 406 35.06 -9.98 -8.35
N THR A 407 35.83 -10.48 -9.30
CA THR A 407 37.28 -10.52 -9.28
C THR A 407 37.83 -9.67 -10.43
N LYS A 408 38.79 -8.79 -10.12
CA LYS A 408 39.56 -8.02 -11.10
C LYS A 408 41.04 -8.10 -10.78
N ASN A 409 41.88 -8.29 -11.81
CA ASN A 409 43.34 -8.39 -11.66
C ASN A 409 43.78 -9.41 -10.58
N GLY A 410 43.01 -10.49 -10.39
CA GLY A 410 43.22 -11.50 -9.36
C GLY A 410 42.71 -11.17 -7.95
N GLN A 411 42.21 -9.95 -7.71
CA GLN A 411 41.64 -9.53 -6.42
C GLN A 411 40.11 -9.59 -6.43
N VAL A 412 39.53 -10.16 -5.37
CA VAL A 412 38.08 -10.17 -5.15
C VAL A 412 37.65 -8.82 -4.57
N ILE A 413 36.92 -8.02 -5.35
CA ILE A 413 36.48 -6.66 -4.99
C ILE A 413 35.01 -6.59 -4.55
N ILE A 414 34.22 -7.60 -4.90
CA ILE A 414 32.86 -7.85 -4.39
C ILE A 414 32.82 -9.29 -3.92
N ASN A 415 32.27 -9.55 -2.73
CA ASN A 415 31.87 -10.87 -2.26
C ASN A 415 30.71 -10.71 -1.27
N TYR A 416 29.51 -11.06 -1.70
CA TYR A 416 28.28 -10.73 -0.98
C TYR A 416 27.27 -11.87 -1.01
N SER A 417 26.71 -12.20 0.16
CA SER A 417 25.56 -13.11 0.30
C SER A 417 24.44 -12.34 1.04
N PRO A 418 23.29 -12.06 0.41
CA PRO A 418 22.21 -11.32 1.04
C PRO A 418 21.67 -12.06 2.27
N ALA A 419 21.58 -11.37 3.40
CA ALA A 419 21.01 -11.92 4.63
C ALA A 419 19.48 -12.01 4.61
N GLY A 420 18.81 -11.19 3.79
CA GLY A 420 17.35 -11.19 3.63
C GLY A 420 16.82 -12.28 2.70
N TYR A 421 17.68 -12.87 1.84
CA TYR A 421 17.24 -13.89 0.90
C TYR A 421 17.06 -15.26 1.56
N THR A 422 15.88 -15.85 1.41
CA THR A 422 15.59 -17.24 1.81
C THR A 422 14.93 -17.97 0.65
N PHE A 423 15.50 -19.12 0.27
CA PHE A 423 14.84 -20.05 -0.67
C PHE A 423 13.92 -21.02 0.09
N ILE A 424 12.67 -21.09 -0.34
CA ILE A 424 11.58 -21.81 0.30
C ILE A 424 11.12 -22.94 -0.65
N THR A 425 11.68 -24.14 -0.49
CA THR A 425 11.36 -25.28 -1.38
C THR A 425 9.88 -25.69 -1.33
N ASN A 426 9.26 -25.59 -0.15
CA ASN A 426 7.86 -25.93 0.10
C ASN A 426 7.16 -24.72 0.74
N PRO A 427 6.57 -23.80 -0.04
CA PRO A 427 5.93 -22.60 0.48
C PRO A 427 4.59 -22.91 1.17
N VAL A 428 4.13 -22.02 2.04
CA VAL A 428 2.79 -22.11 2.66
C VAL A 428 1.72 -21.54 1.73
N THR A 429 1.97 -20.35 1.18
CA THR A 429 1.22 -19.67 0.13
C THR A 429 2.14 -19.36 -1.05
N TYR A 430 1.60 -19.23 -2.26
CA TYR A 430 2.37 -18.83 -3.42
C TYR A 430 2.89 -17.38 -3.30
N ASN A 431 4.13 -17.15 -3.75
CA ASN A 431 4.71 -15.82 -3.88
C ASN A 431 5.67 -15.76 -5.07
N TYR A 432 5.18 -15.26 -6.20
CA TYR A 432 5.96 -15.08 -7.43
C TYR A 432 6.61 -13.70 -7.54
N ASN A 433 6.62 -12.90 -6.46
CA ASN A 433 7.44 -11.70 -6.38
C ASN A 433 8.94 -12.05 -6.28
N ALA A 434 9.81 -11.11 -6.62
CA ALA A 434 11.26 -11.27 -6.55
C ALA A 434 11.87 -10.64 -5.29
N TYR A 435 12.92 -11.26 -4.76
CA TYR A 435 13.90 -10.59 -3.91
C TYR A 435 14.92 -9.89 -4.81
N VAL A 436 15.19 -8.60 -4.58
CA VAL A 436 16.11 -7.78 -5.39
C VAL A 436 17.14 -7.12 -4.48
N ASP A 437 18.42 -7.18 -4.86
CA ASP A 437 19.49 -6.57 -4.07
C ASP A 437 20.67 -6.15 -4.96
N SER A 438 21.65 -5.48 -4.39
CA SER A 438 22.88 -5.09 -5.09
C SER A 438 24.13 -5.18 -4.22
N ALA A 439 25.25 -5.51 -4.84
CA ALA A 439 26.56 -5.52 -4.20
C ALA A 439 27.51 -4.59 -4.95
N SER A 440 28.05 -3.57 -4.28
CA SER A 440 29.04 -2.64 -4.82
C SER A 440 30.46 -2.99 -4.38
N ALA A 441 31.46 -2.69 -5.20
CA ALA A 441 32.86 -2.94 -4.86
C ALA A 441 33.35 -2.09 -3.68
N VAL A 442 34.04 -2.73 -2.74
CA VAL A 442 34.67 -2.04 -1.61
C VAL A 442 35.98 -1.42 -2.08
N VAL A 443 36.07 -0.09 -2.06
CA VAL A 443 37.27 0.65 -2.48
C VAL A 443 38.42 0.35 -1.52
N THR A 444 39.28 -0.59 -1.92
CA THR A 444 40.52 -0.92 -1.20
C THR A 444 41.67 -0.18 -1.87
N PRO A 445 42.37 0.74 -1.19
CA PRO A 445 43.50 1.46 -1.78
C PRO A 445 44.61 0.51 -2.24
N PRO A 446 45.25 0.76 -3.41
CA PRO A 446 46.28 -0.14 -3.93
C PRO A 446 47.59 -0.01 -3.15
N SER A 447 47.87 -0.95 -2.25
CA SER A 447 49.17 -1.10 -1.60
C SER A 447 50.26 -1.40 -2.63
N SER A 448 51.12 -0.42 -2.91
CA SER A 448 52.20 -0.52 -3.90
C SER A 448 53.34 -1.43 -3.43
N THR A 449 53.39 -2.66 -3.94
CA THR A 449 54.45 -3.64 -3.64
C THR A 449 55.68 -3.48 -4.56
N SER A 450 56.70 -2.76 -4.09
CA SER A 450 58.05 -2.84 -4.66
C SER A 450 58.75 -4.13 -4.20
N SER A 451 59.30 -4.91 -5.12
CA SER A 451 59.83 -6.26 -4.84
C SER A 451 61.14 -6.29 -4.03
N ALA A 452 61.20 -7.18 -3.04
CA ALA A 452 62.44 -7.76 -2.54
C ALA A 452 62.20 -9.19 -1.99
N THR A 453 62.86 -10.18 -2.60
CA THR A 453 63.11 -11.54 -2.08
C THR A 453 64.47 -11.48 -1.35
N PRO A 454 64.86 -12.35 -0.37
CA PRO A 454 64.44 -13.75 -0.28
C PRO A 454 64.35 -14.43 1.11
N THR A 455 64.11 -15.74 1.05
CA THR A 455 64.41 -16.80 2.05
C THR A 455 63.30 -17.15 3.06
N SER A 456 63.32 -18.43 3.48
CA SER A 456 62.21 -19.16 4.08
C SER A 456 62.46 -19.60 5.52
N SER A 457 61.45 -19.49 6.37
CA SER A 457 61.28 -20.33 7.57
C SER A 457 59.81 -20.48 7.92
N SER A 458 59.40 -21.64 8.43
CA SER A 458 58.02 -21.94 8.80
C SER A 458 57.62 -21.29 10.13
N GLY A 459 56.48 -20.60 10.17
CA GLY A 459 55.86 -20.10 11.40
C GLY A 459 54.35 -20.01 11.26
N SER A 460 53.61 -20.68 12.15
CA SER A 460 52.15 -20.57 12.22
C SER A 460 51.77 -19.40 13.12
N ALA A 461 51.02 -18.43 12.59
CA ALA A 461 50.43 -17.34 13.36
C ALA A 461 49.11 -16.89 12.72
N ALA A 462 48.07 -16.70 13.53
CA ALA A 462 46.81 -16.13 13.07
C ALA A 462 46.94 -14.61 12.84
N PRO A 463 46.24 -14.02 11.86
CA PRO A 463 46.28 -12.59 11.61
C PRO A 463 45.71 -11.82 12.81
N THR A 464 46.53 -10.98 13.42
CA THR A 464 46.14 -10.15 14.57
C THR A 464 45.36 -8.93 14.08
N SER A 465 44.20 -8.65 14.68
CA SER A 465 43.36 -7.50 14.32
C SER A 465 44.03 -6.18 14.67
N THR A 466 44.29 -5.34 13.67
CA THR A 466 44.74 -3.96 13.88
C THR A 466 43.53 -3.12 14.30
N SER A 467 43.43 -2.78 15.59
CA SER A 467 42.33 -1.97 16.11
C SER A 467 42.46 -0.51 15.66
N LEU A 468 41.42 0.01 14.99
CA LEU A 468 41.31 1.43 14.66
C LEU A 468 41.15 2.23 15.96
N SER A 469 41.97 3.27 16.13
CA SER A 469 41.93 4.15 17.30
C SER A 469 41.06 5.39 17.03
N TYR A 470 40.07 5.58 17.90
CA TYR A 470 39.14 6.70 17.85
C TYR A 470 38.69 7.09 19.26
N ALA A 471 38.31 8.36 19.45
CA ALA A 471 37.75 8.87 20.69
C ALA A 471 36.33 9.43 20.46
N PRO A 472 35.41 9.28 21.44
CA PRO A 472 34.11 9.93 21.40
C PRO A 472 34.25 11.45 21.58
N LEU A 473 33.42 12.20 20.86
CA LEU A 473 33.26 13.66 20.98
C LEU A 473 31.95 14.08 21.66
N GLY A 474 31.05 13.13 21.93
CA GLY A 474 29.78 13.36 22.63
C GLY A 474 28.54 13.08 21.76
N CYS A 475 27.37 13.43 22.29
CA CYS A 475 26.12 13.40 21.55
C CYS A 475 25.88 14.75 20.87
N TYR A 476 25.38 14.77 19.64
CA TYR A 476 25.09 15.99 18.87
C TYR A 476 23.64 15.97 18.39
N VAL A 477 23.02 17.15 18.34
CA VAL A 477 21.68 17.33 17.73
C VAL A 477 21.87 17.27 16.22
N ASP A 478 21.27 16.27 15.58
CA ASP A 478 21.49 15.97 14.16
C ASP A 478 20.17 15.98 13.37
N PRO A 479 19.55 17.16 13.17
CA PRO A 479 18.27 17.26 12.50
C PRO A 479 18.41 16.93 11.00
N GLY A 480 17.41 16.25 10.44
CA GLY A 480 17.46 15.68 9.09
C GLY A 480 17.79 16.65 7.95
N ASP A 481 17.48 17.93 8.12
CA ASP A 481 17.71 19.04 7.17
C ASP A 481 19.08 19.73 7.36
N ALA A 482 19.68 19.64 8.55
CA ALA A 482 20.98 20.22 8.86
C ALA A 482 21.86 19.18 9.59
N ARG A 483 22.46 18.28 8.81
CA ARG A 483 23.29 17.17 9.31
C ARG A 483 24.66 17.60 9.84
N VAL A 484 25.14 16.91 10.87
CA VAL A 484 26.39 17.18 11.62
C VAL A 484 27.61 16.69 10.84
N LEU A 485 27.47 15.59 10.10
CA LEU A 485 28.46 15.04 9.19
C LEU A 485 27.85 14.85 7.78
N ASN A 486 28.48 15.45 6.77
CA ASN A 486 27.95 15.52 5.40
C ASN A 486 28.77 14.71 4.37
N GLY A 487 29.64 13.79 4.81
CA GLY A 487 30.48 12.98 3.92
C GLY A 487 29.77 11.75 3.33
N GLY A 488 28.73 11.25 4.00
CA GLY A 488 27.92 10.12 3.55
C GLY A 488 27.20 9.42 4.70
N MET A 489 26.21 8.61 4.37
CA MET A 489 25.45 7.77 5.30
C MET A 489 25.33 6.36 4.76
N THR A 490 25.44 5.37 5.65
CA THR A 490 25.13 3.96 5.39
C THR A 490 24.35 3.41 6.58
N SER A 491 23.27 2.67 6.34
CA SER A 491 22.53 1.95 7.39
C SER A 491 22.75 0.44 7.29
N SER A 492 22.71 -0.25 8.43
CA SER A 492 22.91 -1.69 8.55
C SER A 492 22.07 -2.27 9.69
N SER A 493 21.44 -3.42 9.44
CA SER A 493 20.78 -4.21 10.49
C SER A 493 21.76 -4.80 11.50
N SER A 494 23.07 -4.77 11.22
CA SER A 494 24.15 -5.25 12.10
C SER A 494 25.14 -4.13 12.48
N GLN A 495 24.67 -2.88 12.58
CA GLN A 495 25.53 -1.73 12.86
C GLN A 495 26.20 -1.83 14.23
N THR A 496 27.45 -1.37 14.32
CA THR A 496 28.24 -1.23 15.56
C THR A 496 29.09 0.04 15.51
N VAL A 497 29.60 0.53 16.64
CA VAL A 497 30.50 1.70 16.65
C VAL A 497 31.80 1.36 15.92
N ALA A 498 32.38 0.18 16.17
CA ALA A 498 33.58 -0.29 15.48
C ALA A 498 33.35 -0.54 13.96
N GLY A 499 32.15 -0.97 13.56
CA GLY A 499 31.76 -1.12 12.16
C GLY A 499 31.66 0.23 11.44
N CYS A 500 31.08 1.25 12.10
CA CYS A 500 31.05 2.60 11.56
C CYS A 500 32.46 3.22 11.47
N ALA A 501 33.26 3.05 12.53
CA ALA A 501 34.67 3.43 12.53
C ALA A 501 35.43 2.83 11.34
N SER A 502 35.23 1.53 11.07
CA SER A 502 35.87 0.84 9.94
C SER A 502 35.40 1.39 8.59
N SER A 503 34.09 1.60 8.43
CA SER A 503 33.48 2.07 7.18
C SER A 503 33.89 3.50 6.83
N CYS A 504 33.95 4.40 7.81
CA CYS A 504 34.36 5.79 7.59
C CYS A 504 35.88 5.95 7.47
N ALA A 505 36.69 5.15 8.19
CA ALA A 505 38.15 5.16 8.05
C ALA A 505 38.59 4.65 6.67
N ALA A 506 37.94 3.60 6.13
CA ALA A 506 38.22 3.10 4.78
C ALA A 506 37.94 4.14 3.69
N GLN A 507 37.03 5.08 3.94
CA GLN A 507 36.71 6.20 3.05
C GLN A 507 37.56 7.47 3.32
N GLY A 508 38.52 7.41 4.26
CA GLY A 508 39.43 8.52 4.57
C GLY A 508 38.82 9.68 5.36
N PHE A 509 37.65 9.50 5.97
CA PHE A 509 36.99 10.54 6.75
C PHE A 509 37.65 10.73 8.13
N ALA A 510 37.72 11.98 8.60
CA ALA A 510 38.33 12.32 9.90
C ALA A 510 37.39 12.10 11.10
N TYR A 511 36.08 12.10 10.85
CA TYR A 511 35.02 11.94 11.83
C TYR A 511 34.03 10.87 11.36
N PHE A 512 33.41 10.21 12.33
CA PHE A 512 32.26 9.33 12.11
C PHE A 512 31.28 9.48 13.25
N GLY A 513 30.03 9.11 13.03
CA GLY A 513 29.04 9.02 14.09
C GLY A 513 27.99 7.96 13.82
N THR A 514 27.31 7.53 14.87
CA THR A 514 26.27 6.50 14.80
C THR A 514 24.93 7.04 15.29
N GLU A 515 23.86 6.67 14.58
CA GLU A 515 22.50 7.16 14.84
C GLU A 515 21.46 6.02 14.76
N TYR A 516 20.33 6.19 15.44
CA TYR A 516 19.13 5.35 15.33
C TYR A 516 19.38 3.84 15.40
N GLY A 517 20.37 3.41 16.20
CA GLY A 517 20.79 2.02 16.37
C GLY A 517 21.48 1.38 15.16
N SER A 518 21.23 1.87 13.95
CA SER A 518 21.45 1.19 12.68
C SER A 518 22.16 2.05 11.63
N GLU A 519 22.27 3.36 11.85
CA GLU A 519 22.88 4.29 10.90
C GLU A 519 24.33 4.63 11.27
N CYS A 520 25.13 4.84 10.24
CA CYS A 520 26.51 5.29 10.31
C CYS A 520 26.69 6.49 9.38
N TRP A 521 27.17 7.60 9.93
CA TRP A 521 27.41 8.87 9.26
C TRP A 521 28.92 9.16 9.24
N CYS A 522 29.46 9.58 8.09
CA CYS A 522 30.88 9.90 7.94
C CYS A 522 31.10 11.38 7.55
N GLY A 523 32.24 11.96 7.90
CA GLY A 523 32.58 13.32 7.43
C GLY A 523 34.03 13.76 7.65
N SER A 524 34.53 14.61 6.76
CA SER A 524 35.87 15.21 6.87
C SER A 524 35.94 16.36 7.89
N ALA A 525 34.78 16.94 8.21
CA ALA A 525 34.61 18.00 9.19
C ALA A 525 33.22 17.91 9.84
N ILE A 526 33.08 18.50 11.02
CA ILE A 526 31.79 18.74 11.70
C ILE A 526 31.17 20.01 11.09
N ARG A 527 29.85 20.02 10.85
CA ARG A 527 29.14 21.22 10.38
C ARG A 527 29.36 22.41 11.32
N ALA A 528 29.70 23.57 10.77
CA ALA A 528 29.72 24.82 11.53
C ALA A 528 28.34 25.09 12.18
N GLY A 529 28.33 25.38 13.48
CA GLY A 529 27.10 25.55 14.25
C GLY A 529 26.37 24.27 14.65
N ALA A 530 26.98 23.09 14.51
CA ALA A 530 26.46 21.86 15.12
C ALA A 530 26.46 21.97 16.67
N SER A 531 25.33 21.69 17.30
CA SER A 531 25.14 21.78 18.76
C SER A 531 25.23 20.42 19.44
N THR A 532 25.90 20.36 20.58
CA THR A 532 25.95 19.18 21.46
C THR A 532 24.63 18.96 22.19
N ALA A 533 24.24 17.69 22.35
CA ALA A 533 23.15 17.24 23.21
C ALA A 533 23.71 16.58 24.49
N PRO A 534 22.90 16.42 25.56
CA PRO A 534 23.25 15.56 26.70
C PRO A 534 23.65 14.15 26.23
N SER A 535 24.59 13.49 26.91
CA SER A 535 25.01 12.14 26.52
C SER A 535 23.88 11.10 26.61
N SER A 536 22.89 11.32 27.48
CA SER A 536 21.64 10.54 27.58
C SER A 536 20.77 10.58 26.33
N ASP A 537 20.84 11.68 25.55
CA ASP A 537 20.09 11.83 24.30
C ASP A 537 20.62 10.91 23.19
N CYS A 538 21.78 10.28 23.38
CA CYS A 538 22.29 9.21 22.52
C CYS A 538 22.30 7.91 23.34
N SER A 539 21.26 7.08 23.18
CA SER A 539 21.02 5.92 24.05
C SER A 539 20.37 4.70 23.36
N THR A 540 20.07 4.75 22.07
CA THR A 540 19.71 3.55 21.29
C THR A 540 20.93 2.61 21.22
N PRO A 541 20.80 1.33 21.63
CA PRO A 541 21.87 0.35 21.46
C PRO A 541 22.13 0.04 19.99
N CYS A 542 23.39 -0.18 19.61
CA CYS A 542 23.73 -0.55 18.24
C CYS A 542 23.15 -1.92 17.85
N SER A 543 22.53 -2.03 16.68
CA SER A 543 21.72 -3.19 16.29
C SER A 543 22.53 -4.49 16.12
N GLY A 544 23.81 -4.39 15.76
CA GLY A 544 24.76 -5.51 15.72
C GLY A 544 25.52 -5.76 17.01
N LYS A 545 25.43 -4.86 18.01
CA LYS A 545 26.07 -5.01 19.32
C LYS A 545 25.40 -4.10 20.36
N SER A 546 24.48 -4.66 21.13
CA SER A 546 23.67 -3.93 22.14
C SER A 546 24.46 -3.38 23.35
N SER A 547 25.77 -3.58 23.41
CA SER A 547 26.68 -2.95 24.38
C SER A 547 27.43 -1.73 23.82
N ASP A 548 27.28 -1.43 22.54
CA ASP A 548 27.67 -0.14 21.95
C ASP A 548 26.44 0.78 21.85
N ILE A 549 26.67 2.10 21.84
CA ILE A 549 25.63 3.13 21.72
C ILE A 549 25.66 3.75 20.33
N CYS A 550 24.51 3.81 19.67
CA CYS A 550 24.31 4.32 18.32
C CYS A 550 23.20 5.39 18.30
N GLY A 551 23.43 6.51 19.00
CA GLY A 551 22.60 7.71 18.91
C GLY A 551 21.15 7.54 19.40
N ASN A 552 20.25 8.31 18.82
CA ASN A 552 18.77 8.19 18.82
C ASN A 552 18.26 8.93 17.57
N GLY A 553 16.95 9.08 17.36
CA GLY A 553 16.44 9.88 16.23
C GLY A 553 16.77 11.37 16.36
N ASN A 554 17.44 11.95 15.36
CA ASN A 554 18.01 13.30 15.35
C ASN A 554 19.08 13.53 16.43
N ARG A 555 19.89 12.50 16.72
CA ARG A 555 20.89 12.46 17.80
C ARG A 555 22.09 11.57 17.43
N LEU A 556 23.16 12.20 16.98
CA LEU A 556 24.37 11.52 16.52
C LEU A 556 25.37 11.28 17.67
N SER A 557 25.73 10.02 17.93
CA SER A 557 26.90 9.67 18.74
C SER A 557 28.16 9.93 17.93
N LEU A 558 28.89 11.02 18.20
CA LEU A 558 30.00 11.48 17.36
C LEU A 558 31.37 11.00 17.88
N TYR A 559 32.27 10.67 16.95
CA TYR A 559 33.63 10.16 17.19
C TYR A 559 34.65 10.78 16.21
N ARG A 560 35.94 10.71 16.57
CA ARG A 560 37.07 11.18 15.75
C ARG A 560 38.23 10.17 15.77
N PHE A 561 38.85 9.92 14.62
CA PHE A 561 40.01 9.03 14.50
C PHE A 561 41.31 9.67 15.02
N GLY A 562 42.27 8.84 15.44
CA GLY A 562 43.64 9.25 15.76
C GLY A 562 43.82 10.02 17.08
N ALA A 563 42.77 10.13 17.90
CA ALA A 563 42.83 10.81 19.19
C ALA A 563 43.29 9.86 20.31
N SER A 564 44.59 9.85 20.60
CA SER A 564 45.16 9.12 21.74
C SER A 564 44.92 9.88 23.06
N THR A 565 44.23 9.27 24.02
CA THR A 565 44.11 9.82 25.38
C THR A 565 45.39 9.64 26.17
N SER A 566 46.12 10.73 26.42
CA SER A 566 47.23 10.79 27.39
C SER A 566 46.81 11.64 28.58
N SER A 567 46.48 10.99 29.69
CA SER A 567 46.15 11.66 30.95
C SER A 567 47.44 12.00 31.71
N SER A 568 47.65 13.28 32.00
CA SER A 568 48.64 13.73 32.99
C SER A 568 48.03 14.85 33.86
N VAL A 569 48.48 14.91 35.11
CA VAL A 569 47.97 15.75 36.20
C VAL A 569 49.06 16.74 36.61
N THR A 570 48.73 17.74 37.47
CA THR A 570 49.64 18.75 38.08
C THR A 570 49.72 20.04 37.23
N SER A 571 49.44 21.26 37.73
CA SER A 571 49.05 21.69 39.09
C SER A 571 48.18 22.97 39.13
N SER A 572 47.71 23.33 40.33
CA SER A 572 46.89 24.52 40.68
C SER A 572 47.72 25.84 40.70
N PRO A 573 47.10 27.05 40.75
CA PRO A 573 46.51 27.55 42.01
C PRO A 573 45.10 28.19 41.91
N THR A 574 44.29 27.97 42.96
CA THR A 574 43.01 28.64 43.27
C THR A 574 43.21 30.05 43.88
N PRO A 575 42.24 30.98 43.79
CA PRO A 575 41.16 31.12 44.81
C PRO A 575 39.78 31.48 44.21
N THR A 576 38.62 31.40 44.89
CA THR A 576 38.19 30.78 46.16
C THR A 576 36.66 30.53 46.10
N SER A 577 36.14 29.65 46.96
CA SER A 577 34.74 29.21 47.09
C SER A 577 33.73 30.34 47.41
N THR A 578 32.42 30.16 47.23
CA THR A 578 31.56 29.39 48.17
C THR A 578 30.60 28.39 47.53
N SER A 579 30.28 27.32 48.27
CA SER A 579 29.12 26.44 48.03
C SER A 579 28.38 26.18 49.35
N SER A 580 27.19 25.58 49.30
CA SER A 580 26.50 25.03 50.47
C SER A 580 25.63 23.84 50.06
N SER A 581 25.55 22.84 50.93
CA SER A 581 24.99 21.51 50.63
C SER A 581 23.63 21.30 51.30
N ALA A 582 22.72 20.58 50.63
CA ALA A 582 21.49 20.06 51.23
C ALA A 582 21.09 18.73 50.59
N THR A 583 20.96 17.68 51.41
CA THR A 583 20.41 16.37 51.01
C THR A 583 18.90 16.36 51.22
N PRO A 584 18.07 15.96 50.23
CA PRO A 584 16.62 15.84 50.42
C PRO A 584 16.22 14.46 51.01
N THR A 585 15.32 14.48 51.99
CA THR A 585 14.80 13.31 52.69
C THR A 585 13.66 12.63 51.91
N SER A 586 13.55 11.29 51.99
CA SER A 586 12.48 10.53 51.34
C SER A 586 11.13 10.62 52.09
N THR A 587 10.14 11.28 51.50
CA THR A 587 8.74 11.29 51.97
C THR A 587 7.90 10.30 51.16
N SER A 588 7.24 9.35 51.82
CA SER A 588 6.37 8.36 51.18
C SER A 588 4.97 8.93 50.90
N ILE A 589 4.74 9.39 49.66
CA ILE A 589 3.40 9.75 49.17
C ILE A 589 2.57 8.48 48.97
N SER A 590 1.33 8.46 49.47
CA SER A 590 0.38 7.38 49.22
C SER A 590 -0.49 7.67 47.99
N TYR A 591 -0.85 6.61 47.26
CA TYR A 591 -1.72 6.70 46.08
C TYR A 591 -2.41 5.36 45.81
N SER A 592 -3.53 5.39 45.08
CA SER A 592 -4.25 4.20 44.63
C SER A 592 -4.41 4.20 43.11
N SER A 593 -4.33 3.03 42.47
CA SER A 593 -4.61 2.92 41.03
C SER A 593 -6.11 2.95 40.77
N LEU A 594 -6.49 3.59 39.67
CA LEU A 594 -7.86 3.64 39.14
C LEU A 594 -8.03 2.80 37.86
N GLY A 595 -6.98 2.11 37.39
CA GLY A 595 -6.97 1.30 36.18
C GLY A 595 -6.33 1.97 34.96
N CYS A 596 -6.42 1.30 33.82
CA CYS A 596 -5.94 1.78 32.52
C CYS A 596 -7.06 2.57 31.80
N TYR A 597 -6.75 3.68 31.15
CA TYR A 597 -7.72 4.51 30.42
C TYR A 597 -7.27 4.78 28.97
N ASN A 598 -8.24 4.94 28.08
CA ASN A 598 -7.98 5.35 26.70
C ASN A 598 -7.62 6.84 26.66
N ASP A 599 -6.40 7.16 26.26
CA ASP A 599 -5.84 8.52 26.33
C ASP A 599 -5.35 9.04 24.97
N PRO A 600 -6.23 9.21 23.96
CA PRO A 600 -5.84 9.74 22.67
C PRO A 600 -5.46 11.23 22.77
N ALA A 601 -4.54 11.69 21.92
CA ALA A 601 -4.07 13.07 21.89
C ALA A 601 -5.20 14.12 21.86
N GLU A 602 -6.22 13.89 21.05
CA GLU A 602 -7.39 14.77 20.87
C GLU A 602 -8.36 14.80 22.08
N ALA A 603 -8.24 13.87 23.03
CA ALA A 603 -9.20 13.73 24.13
C ALA A 603 -8.55 13.13 25.40
N ARG A 604 -7.47 13.76 25.87
CA ARG A 604 -6.75 13.38 27.11
C ARG A 604 -7.67 13.22 28.34
N VAL A 605 -7.29 12.33 29.24
CA VAL A 605 -8.02 11.86 30.41
C VAL A 605 -7.78 12.77 31.62
N LEU A 606 -6.57 13.31 31.76
CA LEU A 606 -6.23 14.35 32.74
C LEU A 606 -6.10 15.72 32.05
N ASN A 607 -6.41 16.77 32.81
CA ASN A 607 -6.53 18.14 32.31
C ASN A 607 -5.38 19.08 32.73
N GLY A 608 -4.30 18.54 33.30
CA GLY A 608 -3.07 19.28 33.59
C GLY A 608 -1.97 19.02 32.57
N GLY A 609 -0.75 19.45 32.89
CA GLY A 609 0.43 19.28 32.03
C GLY A 609 1.03 17.87 32.06
N MET A 610 1.79 17.57 31.01
CA MET A 610 2.70 16.43 30.93
C MET A 610 4.14 16.89 31.20
N THR A 611 4.91 16.03 31.87
CA THR A 611 6.37 16.10 31.94
C THR A 611 6.94 14.72 31.58
N SER A 612 8.08 14.67 30.91
CA SER A 612 8.74 13.41 30.53
C SER A 612 10.13 13.29 31.16
N SER A 613 10.49 12.07 31.58
CA SER A 613 11.77 11.79 32.22
C SER A 613 12.30 10.42 31.84
N SER A 614 13.59 10.35 31.46
CA SER A 614 14.29 9.08 31.22
C SER A 614 14.45 8.21 32.46
N SER A 615 14.15 8.73 33.66
CA SER A 615 14.09 7.98 34.92
C SER A 615 12.69 7.97 35.53
N GLN A 616 11.63 8.10 34.71
CA GLN A 616 10.26 8.17 35.21
C GLN A 616 9.83 6.87 35.91
N THR A 617 9.16 7.02 37.06
CA THR A 617 8.52 5.93 37.81
C THR A 617 7.13 6.36 38.27
N ILE A 618 6.30 5.41 38.69
CA ILE A 618 4.99 5.72 39.31
C ILE A 618 5.20 6.61 40.55
N ALA A 619 6.17 6.27 41.41
CA ALA A 619 6.44 7.01 42.65
C ALA A 619 6.98 8.43 42.42
N SER A 620 7.85 8.63 41.41
CA SER A 620 8.34 9.97 41.07
C SER A 620 7.26 10.83 40.40
N CYS A 621 6.33 10.22 39.64
CA CYS A 621 5.17 10.94 39.13
C CYS A 621 4.21 11.34 40.26
N ALA A 622 3.92 10.42 41.19
CA ALA A 622 3.12 10.69 42.38
C ALA A 622 3.70 11.87 43.19
N ALA A 623 5.00 11.87 43.46
CA ALA A 623 5.67 12.95 44.17
C ALA A 623 5.61 14.28 43.41
N SER A 624 5.87 14.27 42.09
CA SER A 624 5.87 15.48 41.26
C SER A 624 4.48 16.10 41.11
N CYS A 625 3.44 15.29 40.95
CA CYS A 625 2.06 15.78 40.87
C CYS A 625 1.49 16.18 42.25
N ALA A 626 1.91 15.52 43.34
CA ALA A 626 1.56 15.93 44.70
C ALA A 626 2.19 17.29 45.06
N ALA A 627 3.46 17.52 44.67
CA ALA A 627 4.12 18.83 44.83
C ALA A 627 3.42 19.95 44.01
N GLN A 628 2.74 19.60 42.93
CA GLN A 628 1.89 20.50 42.14
C GLN A 628 0.43 20.61 42.66
N GLY A 629 0.10 20.00 43.80
CA GLY A 629 -1.24 20.05 44.38
C GLY A 629 -2.33 19.33 43.56
N SER A 630 -1.94 18.43 42.65
CA SER A 630 -2.89 17.68 41.81
C SER A 630 -3.68 16.64 42.61
N THR A 631 -4.89 16.30 42.14
CA THR A 631 -5.73 15.26 42.77
C THR A 631 -5.43 13.87 42.19
N TYR A 632 -5.01 13.83 40.94
CA TYR A 632 -4.71 12.63 40.16
C TYR A 632 -3.34 12.76 39.49
N PHE A 633 -2.75 11.63 39.18
CA PHE A 633 -1.66 11.53 38.21
C PHE A 633 -1.85 10.30 37.34
N GLY A 634 -1.24 10.31 36.17
CA GLY A 634 -1.14 9.13 35.33
C GLY A 634 0.24 9.02 34.70
N THR A 635 0.60 7.81 34.29
CA THR A 635 1.85 7.55 33.58
C THR A 635 1.56 6.96 32.21
N GLU A 636 2.26 7.45 31.20
CA GLU A 636 2.12 7.05 29.79
C GLU A 636 3.50 6.78 29.18
N TYR A 637 3.52 6.02 28.08
CA TYR A 637 4.68 5.81 27.19
C TYR A 637 6.00 5.42 27.88
N GLY A 638 5.93 4.81 29.07
CA GLY A 638 7.11 4.45 29.87
C GLY A 638 7.82 5.63 30.56
N ASN A 639 7.89 6.79 29.90
CA ASN A 639 8.66 7.96 30.34
C ASN A 639 7.82 9.21 30.68
N GLU A 640 6.51 9.22 30.44
CA GLU A 640 5.65 10.39 30.67
C GLU A 640 4.93 10.35 32.02
N CYS A 641 4.76 11.52 32.62
CA CYS A 641 4.02 11.80 33.83
C CYS A 641 3.01 12.93 33.58
N TRP A 642 1.73 12.60 33.69
CA TRP A 642 0.60 13.48 33.48
C TRP A 642 -0.04 13.82 34.83
N CYS A 643 -0.15 15.12 35.15
CA CYS A 643 -0.80 15.58 36.38
C CYS A 643 -2.22 16.11 36.09
N GLY A 644 -3.13 16.06 37.07
CA GLY A 644 -4.46 16.67 36.89
C GLY A 644 -5.30 16.78 38.15
N SER A 645 -6.23 17.74 38.16
CA SER A 645 -7.18 17.95 39.27
C SER A 645 -8.55 17.32 39.01
N SER A 646 -8.85 16.92 37.76
CA SER A 646 -10.07 16.21 37.41
C SER A 646 -9.84 15.24 36.25
N ILE A 647 -10.66 14.20 36.19
CA ILE A 647 -10.73 13.27 35.06
C ILE A 647 -11.74 13.80 34.04
N ARG A 648 -11.42 13.78 32.74
CA ARG A 648 -12.30 14.25 31.67
C ARG A 648 -13.63 13.49 31.66
N THR A 649 -14.75 14.20 31.58
CA THR A 649 -16.09 13.63 31.37
C THR A 649 -16.11 12.75 30.11
N GLY A 650 -16.55 11.50 30.24
CA GLY A 650 -16.52 10.53 29.14
C GLY A 650 -15.12 9.97 28.83
N ALA A 651 -14.19 9.99 29.78
CA ALA A 651 -13.01 9.12 29.72
C ALA A 651 -13.44 7.64 29.87
N THR A 652 -12.94 6.76 29.02
CA THR A 652 -13.30 5.34 29.02
C THR A 652 -12.16 4.47 29.54
N VAL A 653 -12.49 3.56 30.46
CA VAL A 653 -11.58 2.53 30.97
C VAL A 653 -11.18 1.61 29.81
N ALA A 654 -9.89 1.32 29.70
CA ALA A 654 -9.33 0.33 28.78
C ALA A 654 -9.12 -1.01 29.50
N SER A 655 -8.91 -2.09 28.76
CA SER A 655 -8.51 -3.38 29.33
C SER A 655 -7.20 -3.21 30.12
N SER A 656 -7.08 -3.87 31.28
CA SER A 656 -5.94 -3.66 32.18
C SER A 656 -4.58 -4.02 31.55
N GLY A 657 -4.56 -4.93 30.58
CA GLY A 657 -3.35 -5.28 29.81
C GLY A 657 -2.99 -4.32 28.67
N ASP A 658 -3.86 -3.37 28.31
CA ASP A 658 -3.53 -2.34 27.31
C ASP A 658 -2.41 -1.41 27.82
N CYS A 659 -2.41 -1.14 29.13
CA CYS A 659 -1.28 -0.52 29.83
C CYS A 659 -0.28 -1.62 30.17
N SER A 660 0.84 -1.67 29.44
CA SER A 660 1.83 -2.75 29.51
C SER A 660 3.27 -2.30 29.24
N MET A 661 3.51 -1.01 29.02
CA MET A 661 4.85 -0.44 28.82
C MET A 661 5.58 -0.24 30.16
N PRO A 662 6.80 -0.78 30.34
CA PRO A 662 7.57 -0.59 31.57
C PRO A 662 7.96 0.87 31.82
N CYS A 663 8.01 1.28 33.10
CA CYS A 663 8.49 2.61 33.49
C CYS A 663 10.00 2.75 33.26
N ALA A 664 10.43 3.86 32.62
CA ALA A 664 11.81 4.10 32.21
C ALA A 664 12.83 4.05 33.38
N GLY A 665 12.45 4.57 34.55
CA GLY A 665 13.27 4.51 35.77
C GLY A 665 13.08 3.25 36.62
N LYS A 666 12.13 2.37 36.30
CA LYS A 666 11.86 1.13 37.05
C LYS A 666 11.06 0.14 36.18
N ALA A 667 11.77 -0.71 35.44
CA ALA A 667 11.17 -1.64 34.48
C ALA A 667 10.26 -2.75 35.09
N SER A 668 10.12 -2.81 36.42
CA SER A 668 9.14 -3.66 37.12
C SER A 668 7.82 -2.97 37.43
N ASP A 669 7.69 -1.67 37.13
CA ASP A 669 6.44 -0.90 37.18
C ASP A 669 5.92 -0.65 35.75
N ILE A 670 4.60 -0.47 35.59
CA ILE A 670 3.95 -0.22 34.30
C ILE A 670 3.49 1.23 34.18
N CYS A 671 4.06 1.95 33.22
CA CYS A 671 3.78 3.36 32.92
C CYS A 671 3.01 3.49 31.61
N GLY A 672 1.75 3.02 31.62
CA GLY A 672 0.82 3.14 30.50
C GLY A 672 1.22 2.31 29.28
N SER A 673 0.86 2.82 28.10
CA SER A 673 1.33 2.44 26.74
C SER A 673 0.94 3.60 25.79
N SER A 674 1.20 3.51 24.48
CA SER A 674 0.73 4.51 23.51
C SER A 674 -0.80 4.72 23.56
N TYR A 675 -1.22 5.95 23.85
CA TYR A 675 -2.62 6.35 24.05
C TYR A 675 -3.33 5.55 25.17
N ARG A 676 -2.58 5.22 26.22
CA ARG A 676 -3.03 4.40 27.36
C ARG A 676 -2.42 4.89 28.66
N LEU A 677 -3.23 5.60 29.44
CA LEU A 677 -2.80 6.16 30.72
C LEU A 677 -3.01 5.16 31.86
N SER A 678 -1.93 4.75 32.53
CA SER A 678 -2.03 4.13 33.86
C SER A 678 -2.46 5.21 34.85
N LEU A 679 -3.71 5.21 35.31
CA LEU A 679 -4.28 6.31 36.11
C LEU A 679 -4.26 6.01 37.62
N TYR A 680 -3.96 7.02 38.42
CA TYR A 680 -3.86 6.96 39.87
C TYR A 680 -4.51 8.18 40.55
N LYS A 681 -4.97 7.98 41.79
CA LYS A 681 -5.42 9.06 42.69
C LYS A 681 -4.42 9.24 43.82
N LEU A 682 -4.10 10.49 44.16
CA LEU A 682 -3.22 10.83 45.27
C LEU A 682 -3.96 10.74 46.62
N GLY A 683 -3.27 10.25 47.64
CA GLY A 683 -3.70 10.25 49.03
C GLY A 683 -3.08 11.41 49.81
N SER A 684 -3.84 12.01 50.73
CA SER A 684 -3.37 13.13 51.55
C SER A 684 -2.27 12.68 52.52
N SER A 685 -1.09 13.30 52.42
CA SER A 685 0.03 13.05 53.33
C SER A 685 -0.08 13.90 54.60
N THR A 686 -0.50 13.30 55.71
CA THR A 686 -0.53 13.96 57.02
C THR A 686 0.87 13.94 57.66
N SER A 687 1.54 15.08 57.77
CA SER A 687 2.74 15.22 58.60
C SER A 687 2.36 15.57 60.05
N SER A 688 2.83 14.78 61.02
CA SER A 688 2.52 14.95 62.43
C SER A 688 3.78 15.18 63.27
N THR A 689 3.73 16.16 64.19
CA THR A 689 4.71 16.35 65.27
C THR A 689 4.02 17.08 66.44
N THR A 690 4.38 16.77 67.68
CA THR A 690 3.68 17.10 68.94
C THR A 690 4.58 17.94 69.87
N VAL A 691 4.15 18.71 70.89
CA VAL A 691 2.89 19.06 71.61
C VAL A 691 3.11 20.48 72.24
N PRO A 692 2.28 21.11 73.13
CA PRO A 692 1.01 20.73 73.81
C PRO A 692 -0.15 21.76 73.80
N THR A 693 -1.28 21.39 74.43
CA THR A 693 -2.36 22.27 74.99
C THR A 693 -3.22 23.10 74.00
N SER A 694 -4.55 23.23 74.13
CA SER A 694 -5.50 22.90 75.22
C SER A 694 -6.86 22.36 74.72
N SER A 695 -7.60 21.70 75.62
CA SER A 695 -9.04 21.32 75.48
C SER A 695 -10.00 22.54 75.49
N PRO A 696 -11.33 22.45 75.21
CA PRO A 696 -12.21 21.25 75.35
C PRO A 696 -13.30 20.96 74.28
N THR A 697 -13.42 19.67 73.91
CA THR A 697 -14.67 18.83 73.83
C THR A 697 -15.91 19.32 72.98
N PRO A 698 -17.06 18.57 72.84
CA PRO A 698 -17.59 18.27 71.49
C PRO A 698 -19.11 18.57 71.29
N THR A 699 -19.71 18.09 70.19
CA THR A 699 -20.96 17.26 70.19
C THR A 699 -21.29 16.75 68.76
N SER A 700 -22.06 15.66 68.66
CA SER A 700 -22.49 14.95 67.42
C SER A 700 -23.87 15.43 66.92
N SER A 701 -24.21 15.24 65.62
CA SER A 701 -25.49 14.59 65.20
C SER A 701 -25.74 14.52 63.67
N THR A 702 -26.02 13.28 63.26
CA THR A 702 -26.95 12.67 62.28
C THR A 702 -28.13 13.47 61.64
N ILE A 703 -28.81 12.81 60.66
CA ILE A 703 -30.21 12.92 60.14
C ILE A 703 -30.63 14.17 59.32
N THR A 704 -31.64 14.20 58.41
CA THR A 704 -32.32 13.18 57.52
C THR A 704 -33.18 13.92 56.46
N SER A 705 -33.50 13.25 55.34
CA SER A 705 -34.47 13.53 54.24
C SER A 705 -35.60 14.57 54.39
N SER A 706 -36.02 15.24 53.29
CA SER A 706 -37.32 14.96 52.61
C SER A 706 -37.69 15.80 51.35
N ALA A 707 -38.50 15.15 50.50
CA ALA A 707 -39.10 15.43 49.18
C ALA A 707 -40.09 16.63 48.99
N ILE A 708 -40.85 16.60 47.87
CA ILE A 708 -42.04 17.39 47.41
C ILE A 708 -41.66 18.59 46.49
N SER A 709 -41.92 18.62 45.16
CA SER A 709 -43.17 18.71 44.33
C SER A 709 -43.79 20.15 44.30
N THR A 710 -44.51 20.68 43.28
CA THR A 710 -45.39 20.10 42.21
C THR A 710 -45.79 21.14 41.12
N SER A 711 -46.23 20.71 39.91
CA SER A 711 -47.30 21.35 39.03
C SER A 711 -47.01 22.70 38.26
N THR A 712 -47.62 23.12 37.11
CA THR A 712 -48.62 22.55 36.13
C THR A 712 -48.63 23.24 34.72
N ARG A 713 -49.09 22.52 33.67
CA ARG A 713 -49.80 22.82 32.36
C ARG A 713 -50.38 24.24 32.04
N PRO A 714 -50.94 24.52 30.80
CA PRO A 714 -50.64 24.08 29.40
C PRO A 714 -50.91 25.14 28.27
N SER A 715 -50.75 24.79 26.97
CA SER A 715 -51.69 25.16 25.86
C SER A 715 -51.52 24.24 24.62
N SER A 716 -52.42 24.27 23.61
CA SER A 716 -52.52 23.24 22.55
C SER A 716 -53.36 23.58 21.29
N SER A 717 -53.33 22.70 20.27
CA SER A 717 -54.19 22.59 19.04
C SER A 717 -53.86 23.56 17.87
N ALA A 718 -54.11 23.27 16.57
CA ALA A 718 -54.53 22.07 15.79
C ALA A 718 -53.92 22.22 14.37
N ALA A 719 -53.43 21.21 13.63
CA ALA A 719 -54.02 19.97 13.11
C ALA A 719 -54.95 20.13 11.87
N SER A 720 -54.54 19.54 10.73
CA SER A 720 -55.37 19.28 9.53
C SER A 720 -54.93 17.96 8.86
N THR A 721 -55.81 17.31 8.09
CA THR A 721 -55.77 15.85 7.84
C THR A 721 -55.69 15.45 6.37
N SER A 722 -55.11 14.26 6.09
CA SER A 722 -55.65 13.32 5.09
C SER A 722 -55.03 11.91 5.16
N SER A 723 -55.91 10.89 5.19
CA SER A 723 -55.76 9.53 4.63
C SER A 723 -54.54 8.67 5.00
N ALA A 724 -54.76 7.69 5.89
CA ALA A 724 -53.87 6.54 6.06
C ALA A 724 -54.41 5.30 5.30
N SER A 725 -53.57 4.68 4.46
CA SER A 725 -53.77 3.31 3.96
C SER A 725 -53.34 2.28 5.02
N PRO A 726 -53.79 1.01 4.94
CA PRO A 726 -53.47 0.00 5.95
C PRO A 726 -51.95 -0.24 6.03
N THR A 727 -51.39 -0.05 7.23
CA THR A 727 -49.96 -0.24 7.46
C THR A 727 -49.55 -1.68 7.13
N PRO A 728 -48.58 -1.90 6.22
CA PRO A 728 -48.06 -3.24 5.95
C PRO A 728 -47.42 -3.80 7.23
N SER A 729 -48.01 -4.83 7.83
CA SER A 729 -47.51 -5.41 9.07
C SER A 729 -46.31 -6.32 8.77
N PHE A 730 -45.14 -5.99 9.31
CA PHE A 730 -43.96 -6.84 9.20
C PHE A 730 -43.87 -7.74 10.44
N ALA A 731 -43.76 -9.05 10.23
CA ALA A 731 -43.49 -10.02 11.28
C ALA A 731 -41.98 -10.22 11.45
N TYR A 732 -41.53 -10.47 12.68
CA TYR A 732 -40.15 -10.89 12.95
C TYR A 732 -39.89 -12.26 12.31
N ALA A 733 -38.90 -12.33 11.44
CA ALA A 733 -38.50 -13.54 10.73
C ALA A 733 -37.39 -14.31 11.46
N GLY A 734 -36.70 -13.70 12.43
CA GLY A 734 -35.66 -14.33 13.25
C GLY A 734 -34.30 -13.61 13.16
N CYS A 735 -33.34 -14.11 13.93
CA CYS A 735 -31.95 -13.67 13.90
C CYS A 735 -31.18 -14.40 12.79
N TYR A 736 -30.45 -13.65 11.98
CA TYR A 736 -29.64 -14.18 10.88
C TYR A 736 -28.18 -13.76 11.02
N VAL A 737 -27.27 -14.62 10.55
CA VAL A 737 -25.88 -14.23 10.32
C VAL A 737 -25.87 -13.27 9.13
N ASP A 738 -25.28 -12.10 9.33
CA ASP A 738 -25.06 -11.12 8.28
C ASP A 738 -23.60 -10.64 8.33
N SER A 739 -23.06 -10.13 7.22
CA SER A 739 -21.70 -9.57 7.20
C SER A 739 -21.48 -8.66 5.99
N SER A 740 -20.49 -7.76 6.09
CA SER A 740 -20.02 -6.92 4.98
C SER A 740 -19.73 -7.68 3.68
N ASN A 741 -19.32 -8.94 3.78
CA ASN A 741 -18.84 -9.74 2.65
C ASN A 741 -19.92 -10.70 2.10
N ALA A 742 -21.06 -10.81 2.79
CA ALA A 742 -22.18 -11.68 2.44
C ALA A 742 -23.49 -11.08 2.97
N ARG A 743 -23.81 -9.86 2.53
CA ARG A 743 -25.00 -9.12 2.99
C ARG A 743 -26.28 -9.85 2.56
N ILE A 744 -27.12 -10.21 3.51
CA ILE A 744 -28.35 -10.98 3.25
C ILE A 744 -29.51 -10.11 2.72
N LEU A 745 -29.42 -8.78 2.87
CA LEU A 745 -30.35 -7.79 2.31
C LEU A 745 -29.61 -6.73 1.50
N ASN A 746 -29.94 -6.60 0.22
CA ASN A 746 -29.18 -5.80 -0.76
C ASN A 746 -29.99 -4.65 -1.41
N GLY A 747 -31.10 -4.22 -0.81
CA GLY A 747 -31.89 -3.03 -1.20
C GLY A 747 -31.33 -1.70 -0.67
N GLY A 748 -30.09 -1.69 -0.19
CA GLY A 748 -29.45 -0.56 0.47
C GLY A 748 -29.88 -0.36 1.93
N SER A 749 -29.12 0.45 2.65
CA SER A 749 -29.23 0.64 4.09
C SER A 749 -29.06 2.09 4.52
N THR A 750 -29.37 2.36 5.78
CA THR A 750 -29.25 3.67 6.43
C THR A 750 -28.80 3.48 7.88
N THR A 751 -27.96 4.38 8.39
CA THR A 751 -27.55 4.40 9.81
C THR A 751 -28.15 5.61 10.52
N SER A 752 -28.64 5.43 11.75
CA SER A 752 -29.24 6.50 12.55
C SER A 752 -28.95 6.30 14.04
N SER A 753 -28.58 7.38 14.73
CA SER A 753 -28.44 7.42 16.19
C SER A 753 -29.78 7.43 16.93
N THR A 754 -30.91 7.49 16.21
CA THR A 754 -32.27 7.42 16.76
C THR A 754 -33.07 6.28 16.12
N LEU A 755 -32.42 5.17 15.78
CA LEU A 755 -33.10 4.04 15.12
C LEU A 755 -34.06 3.31 16.07
N SER A 756 -35.20 2.87 15.54
CA SER A 756 -36.11 1.87 16.13
C SER A 756 -36.52 0.83 15.09
N VAL A 757 -37.01 -0.34 15.52
CA VAL A 757 -37.48 -1.39 14.61
C VAL A 757 -38.58 -0.89 13.69
N ASN A 758 -39.57 -0.17 14.24
CA ASN A 758 -40.65 0.43 13.45
C ASN A 758 -40.13 1.47 12.44
N SER A 759 -39.17 2.33 12.81
CA SER A 759 -38.61 3.32 11.87
C SER A 759 -37.91 2.65 10.68
N CYS A 760 -37.24 1.50 10.90
CA CYS A 760 -36.63 0.73 9.83
C CYS A 760 -37.67 0.09 8.91
N ILE A 761 -38.68 -0.56 9.49
CA ILE A 761 -39.81 -1.17 8.75
C ILE A 761 -40.54 -0.12 7.90
N SER A 762 -40.85 1.06 8.46
CA SER A 762 -41.48 2.16 7.72
C SER A 762 -40.59 2.67 6.58
N SER A 763 -39.28 2.84 6.80
CA SER A 763 -38.33 3.27 5.76
C SER A 763 -38.23 2.27 4.60
N CYS A 764 -38.10 0.98 4.90
CA CYS A 764 -37.98 -0.05 3.88
C CYS A 764 -39.30 -0.27 3.11
N SER A 765 -40.45 -0.29 3.80
CA SER A 765 -41.76 -0.46 3.16
C SER A 765 -42.16 0.75 2.31
N ALA A 766 -41.86 1.98 2.73
CA ALA A 766 -42.06 3.19 1.91
C ALA A 766 -41.18 3.19 0.63
N ARG A 767 -40.07 2.45 0.64
CA ARG A 767 -39.18 2.22 -0.51
C ARG A 767 -39.54 0.95 -1.31
N GLY A 768 -40.65 0.29 -1.01
CA GLY A 768 -41.17 -0.87 -1.75
C GLY A 768 -40.54 -2.22 -1.42
N PHE A 769 -39.69 -2.30 -0.38
CA PHE A 769 -39.03 -3.55 0.01
C PHE A 769 -39.91 -4.41 0.93
N VAL A 770 -39.90 -5.73 0.72
CA VAL A 770 -40.71 -6.69 1.50
C VAL A 770 -39.97 -7.32 2.69
N TYR A 771 -38.67 -7.02 2.83
CA TYR A 771 -37.85 -7.29 4.01
C TYR A 771 -37.23 -6.01 4.54
N ALA A 772 -37.17 -5.92 5.87
CA ALA A 772 -36.44 -4.92 6.63
C ALA A 772 -35.59 -5.66 7.67
N GLY A 773 -34.41 -5.17 8.00
CA GLY A 773 -33.52 -5.81 8.96
C GLY A 773 -32.75 -4.78 9.77
N THR A 774 -32.55 -5.05 11.05
CA THR A 774 -31.84 -4.14 11.96
C THR A 774 -30.58 -4.79 12.51
N GLU A 775 -29.48 -4.04 12.52
CA GLU A 775 -28.16 -4.50 12.97
C GLU A 775 -27.46 -3.42 13.83
N TYR A 776 -26.55 -3.86 14.70
CA TYR A 776 -25.63 -3.05 15.50
C TYR A 776 -26.27 -1.87 16.26
N GLY A 777 -27.54 -2.01 16.66
CA GLY A 777 -28.29 -0.97 17.40
C GLY A 777 -28.66 0.29 16.60
N LYS A 778 -28.10 0.49 15.41
CA LYS A 778 -28.16 1.78 14.68
C LYS A 778 -28.30 1.64 13.16
N GLU A 779 -28.27 0.42 12.62
CA GLU A 779 -28.25 0.16 11.18
C GLU A 779 -29.57 -0.48 10.73
N CYS A 780 -30.11 0.02 9.62
CA CYS A 780 -31.32 -0.49 9.00
C CYS A 780 -31.03 -0.88 7.54
N TRP A 781 -31.36 -2.11 7.18
CA TRP A 781 -31.13 -2.73 5.87
C TRP A 781 -32.46 -3.12 5.24
N CYS A 782 -32.62 -2.88 3.93
CA CYS A 782 -33.84 -3.20 3.19
C CYS A 782 -33.58 -4.25 2.10
N GLY A 783 -34.60 -4.99 1.67
CA GLY A 783 -34.47 -5.85 0.49
C GLY A 783 -35.77 -6.49 0.02
N SER A 784 -35.81 -6.94 -1.24
CA SER A 784 -36.98 -7.65 -1.81
C SER A 784 -36.79 -9.17 -1.85
N VAL A 785 -35.55 -9.63 -1.72
CA VAL A 785 -35.14 -11.05 -1.64
C VAL A 785 -34.04 -11.18 -0.59
N LEU A 786 -33.91 -12.38 -0.02
CA LEU A 786 -32.76 -12.76 0.79
C LEU A 786 -31.65 -13.34 -0.10
N ALA A 787 -30.39 -13.10 0.26
CA ALA A 787 -29.26 -13.67 -0.45
C ALA A 787 -29.24 -15.21 -0.38
N SER A 788 -28.72 -15.86 -1.44
CA SER A 788 -28.49 -17.30 -1.43
C SER A 788 -27.49 -17.67 -0.33
N GLY A 789 -27.84 -18.63 0.53
CA GLY A 789 -27.04 -19.02 1.68
C GLY A 789 -27.30 -18.23 2.98
N ALA A 790 -28.30 -17.33 3.03
CA ALA A 790 -28.66 -16.60 4.25
C ALA A 790 -29.02 -17.55 5.41
N ALA A 791 -28.15 -17.64 6.42
CA ALA A 791 -28.23 -18.59 7.51
C ALA A 791 -28.80 -17.96 8.80
N ARG A 792 -29.61 -18.74 9.54
CA ARG A 792 -30.07 -18.34 10.88
C ARG A 792 -28.91 -18.35 11.88
N ALA A 793 -28.93 -17.39 12.80
CA ALA A 793 -28.10 -17.38 14.00
C ALA A 793 -28.92 -17.82 15.22
N ALA A 794 -28.27 -17.95 16.38
CA ALA A 794 -29.00 -18.06 17.64
C ALA A 794 -29.66 -16.71 17.97
N GLU A 795 -30.92 -16.71 18.40
CA GLU A 795 -31.64 -15.47 18.76
C GLU A 795 -30.92 -14.70 19.89
N SER A 796 -30.14 -15.39 20.74
CA SER A 796 -29.25 -14.80 21.74
C SER A 796 -28.14 -13.91 21.18
N ASP A 797 -27.84 -14.00 19.88
CA ASP A 797 -26.82 -13.19 19.23
C ASP A 797 -27.38 -11.83 18.78
N CYS A 798 -28.67 -11.80 18.40
CA CYS A 798 -29.43 -10.59 18.17
C CYS A 798 -29.99 -10.06 19.50
N LYS A 799 -29.15 -9.38 20.29
CA LYS A 799 -29.48 -8.86 21.62
C LYS A 799 -29.06 -7.40 21.87
N MET A 800 -28.64 -6.68 20.82
CA MET A 800 -28.27 -5.27 20.93
C MET A 800 -29.53 -4.41 20.87
N THR A 801 -29.69 -3.47 21.80
CA THR A 801 -30.86 -2.59 21.83
C THR A 801 -30.78 -1.50 20.77
N CYS A 802 -31.92 -1.01 20.31
CA CYS A 802 -31.99 0.07 19.33
C CYS A 802 -31.64 1.43 19.94
N SER A 803 -30.78 2.19 19.27
CA SER A 803 -30.22 3.48 19.70
C SER A 803 -31.27 4.56 19.96
N GLY A 804 -32.39 4.56 19.23
CA GLY A 804 -33.52 5.46 19.45
C GLY A 804 -34.66 4.90 20.31
N GLN A 805 -34.67 3.60 20.59
CA GLN A 805 -35.70 2.93 21.41
C GLN A 805 -35.08 1.74 22.15
N ALA A 806 -34.63 1.94 23.39
CA ALA A 806 -33.93 0.91 24.16
C ALA A 806 -34.82 -0.30 24.57
N SER A 807 -36.13 -0.23 24.33
CA SER A 807 -37.08 -1.35 24.43
C SER A 807 -36.96 -2.36 23.28
N ASP A 808 -36.46 -1.91 22.13
CA ASP A 808 -36.43 -2.66 20.89
C ASP A 808 -35.06 -3.33 20.71
N ILE A 809 -35.04 -4.47 20.02
CA ILE A 809 -33.80 -5.17 19.64
C ILE A 809 -33.46 -4.90 18.17
N CYS A 810 -32.25 -4.40 17.93
CA CYS A 810 -31.70 -4.07 16.62
C CYS A 810 -30.46 -4.94 16.32
N GLY A 811 -30.67 -6.26 16.25
CA GLY A 811 -29.64 -7.22 15.86
C GLY A 811 -28.47 -7.33 16.83
N GLY A 812 -27.27 -7.42 16.29
CA GLY A 812 -26.01 -7.55 17.04
C GLY A 812 -24.80 -7.16 16.19
N SER A 813 -23.66 -7.81 16.40
CA SER A 813 -22.46 -7.63 15.56
C SER A 813 -22.36 -8.77 14.55
N ASN A 814 -22.43 -8.48 13.25
CA ASN A 814 -22.56 -9.48 12.17
C ASN A 814 -23.80 -10.38 12.37
N ARG A 815 -24.91 -9.75 12.77
CA ARG A 815 -26.18 -10.35 13.23
C ARG A 815 -27.33 -9.40 12.97
N MET A 816 -28.23 -9.79 12.07
CA MET A 816 -29.39 -8.99 11.71
C MET A 816 -30.69 -9.58 12.28
N SER A 817 -31.42 -8.77 13.04
CA SER A 817 -32.82 -9.02 13.39
C SER A 817 -33.66 -8.75 12.14
N LEU A 818 -34.12 -9.82 11.48
CA LEU A 818 -34.84 -9.75 10.21
C LEU A 818 -36.35 -9.66 10.41
N TYR A 819 -37.02 -8.82 9.62
CA TYR A 819 -38.45 -8.63 9.56
C TYR A 819 -38.94 -8.77 8.11
N ARG A 820 -40.11 -9.39 7.92
CA ARG A 820 -40.71 -9.63 6.60
C ARG A 820 -42.17 -9.16 6.60
N LEU A 821 -42.60 -8.54 5.50
CA LEU A 821 -44.00 -8.22 5.26
C LEU A 821 -44.89 -9.48 5.36
N SER A 822 -45.80 -9.48 6.35
CA SER A 822 -46.91 -10.42 6.42
C SER A 822 -48.01 -10.00 5.45
N SER A 823 -48.20 -10.78 4.40
CA SER A 823 -49.42 -10.74 3.60
C SER A 823 -50.62 -11.10 4.48
N GLY A 824 -51.48 -10.14 4.77
CA GLY A 824 -52.65 -10.33 5.63
C GLY A 824 -53.67 -11.28 5.01
N THR A 825 -53.66 -12.54 5.43
CA THR A 825 -54.73 -13.51 5.15
C THR A 825 -55.04 -14.26 6.43
N SER A 826 -56.29 -14.17 6.88
CA SER A 826 -56.72 -14.70 8.17
C SER A 826 -56.91 -16.22 8.14
N SER A 827 -56.11 -16.96 8.90
CA SER A 827 -56.46 -18.32 9.35
C SER A 827 -55.85 -18.60 10.72
N SER A 828 -56.66 -19.11 11.64
CA SER A 828 -56.29 -19.36 13.03
C SER A 828 -55.34 -20.56 13.20
N SER A 829 -54.46 -20.48 14.20
CA SER A 829 -53.83 -21.65 14.82
C SER A 829 -54.90 -22.63 15.34
N PRO A 830 -54.63 -23.95 15.34
CA PRO A 830 -54.21 -24.54 16.62
C PRO A 830 -52.88 -25.29 16.53
N ALA A 831 -52.27 -25.51 17.71
CA ALA A 831 -51.01 -26.22 17.91
C ALA A 831 -51.27 -27.68 18.44
N PRO A 832 -50.30 -28.39 19.04
CA PRO A 832 -49.21 -29.08 18.31
C PRO A 832 -49.05 -30.57 18.69
N SER A 833 -48.53 -31.42 17.78
CA SER A 833 -48.06 -32.78 18.14
C SER A 833 -46.92 -33.33 17.28
N SER A 834 -45.82 -33.70 17.95
CA SER A 834 -44.92 -34.85 17.73
C SER A 834 -44.87 -35.67 16.42
N SER A 835 -43.62 -35.90 15.99
CA SER A 835 -42.97 -37.21 15.70
C SER A 835 -42.96 -37.86 14.30
N ALA A 836 -41.75 -38.39 13.99
CA ALA A 836 -41.43 -39.63 13.26
C ALA A 836 -41.53 -39.73 11.71
N ALA A 837 -40.34 -39.58 11.10
CA ALA A 837 -39.66 -40.62 10.30
C ALA A 837 -40.15 -41.10 8.91
N ALA A 838 -39.15 -41.27 8.03
CA ALA A 838 -38.99 -42.32 7.00
C ALA A 838 -39.77 -42.27 5.66
N SER A 839 -39.01 -41.89 4.61
CA SER A 839 -38.75 -42.71 3.41
C SER A 839 -39.69 -42.75 2.19
N SER A 840 -39.06 -42.40 1.05
CA SER A 840 -39.03 -43.13 -0.25
C SER A 840 -40.12 -42.98 -1.33
N THR A 841 -39.64 -42.62 -2.55
CA THR A 841 -40.11 -43.02 -3.91
C THR A 841 -41.55 -42.66 -4.36
N SER A 842 -41.88 -42.37 -5.63
CA SER A 842 -41.20 -42.47 -6.96
C SER A 842 -41.77 -41.40 -7.94
N ARG A 843 -41.13 -41.01 -9.07
CA ARG A 843 -41.30 -41.53 -10.48
C ARG A 843 -42.76 -41.83 -10.87
N ALA A 844 -43.33 -41.55 -12.04
CA ALA A 844 -42.94 -41.14 -13.41
C ALA A 844 -44.23 -40.53 -14.10
N SER A 845 -44.43 -40.02 -15.33
CA SER A 845 -43.72 -39.57 -16.55
C SER A 845 -44.78 -39.46 -17.70
N THR A 846 -44.50 -38.76 -18.83
CA THR A 846 -45.08 -38.96 -20.21
C THR A 846 -46.59 -38.72 -20.49
N SER A 847 -47.12 -38.41 -21.70
CA SER A 847 -46.58 -37.94 -23.02
C SER A 847 -47.69 -37.56 -24.05
N SER A 848 -47.31 -37.05 -25.25
CA SER A 848 -48.01 -37.15 -26.59
C SER A 848 -49.36 -36.39 -26.77
N THR A 849 -49.93 -36.03 -27.96
CA THR A 849 -49.63 -35.90 -29.44
C THR A 849 -50.90 -35.24 -30.11
N SER A 850 -51.09 -34.92 -31.41
CA SER A 850 -50.36 -34.40 -32.61
C SER A 850 -51.23 -34.62 -33.89
N SER A 851 -51.45 -33.60 -34.75
CA SER A 851 -51.92 -33.69 -36.17
C SER A 851 -51.91 -32.27 -36.82
N THR A 852 -51.23 -31.98 -37.95
CA THR A 852 -51.53 -32.23 -39.40
C THR A 852 -52.84 -31.59 -39.90
N ALA A 853 -52.99 -30.98 -41.11
CA ALA A 853 -52.15 -30.70 -42.32
C ALA A 853 -53.00 -29.78 -43.29
N THR A 854 -52.67 -29.18 -44.46
CA THR A 854 -51.53 -28.76 -45.36
C THR A 854 -52.18 -28.09 -46.61
N SER A 855 -51.64 -27.27 -47.53
CA SER A 855 -50.43 -26.43 -47.73
C SER A 855 -50.61 -25.58 -49.03
N ALA A 856 -49.77 -24.55 -49.32
CA ALA A 856 -49.76 -23.78 -50.59
C ALA A 856 -48.36 -23.25 -50.98
N SER A 857 -48.18 -22.80 -52.23
CA SER A 857 -46.90 -22.41 -52.88
C SER A 857 -46.28 -21.08 -52.39
N SER A 858 -44.97 -20.81 -52.55
CA SER A 858 -43.81 -21.70 -52.80
C SER A 858 -42.49 -20.94 -52.61
N THR A 859 -42.01 -20.86 -51.36
CA THR A 859 -40.60 -20.60 -51.07
C THR A 859 -40.02 -21.90 -50.51
N THR A 860 -38.81 -22.30 -50.90
CA THR A 860 -38.14 -23.47 -50.31
C THR A 860 -37.64 -23.16 -48.91
N SER A 861 -38.57 -23.10 -47.96
CA SER A 861 -38.27 -22.99 -46.53
C SER A 861 -37.44 -24.19 -46.10
N ALA A 862 -36.20 -23.95 -45.69
CA ALA A 862 -35.39 -24.96 -45.00
C ALA A 862 -36.12 -25.36 -43.71
N THR A 863 -36.60 -26.60 -43.64
CA THR A 863 -37.26 -27.14 -42.44
C THR A 863 -36.23 -27.50 -41.38
N TRP A 864 -35.76 -26.47 -40.69
CA TRP A 864 -34.84 -26.58 -39.55
C TRP A 864 -35.37 -27.57 -38.52
N THR A 865 -34.60 -28.64 -38.29
CA THR A 865 -34.90 -29.65 -37.27
C THR A 865 -34.06 -29.35 -36.03
N TYR A 866 -34.69 -29.31 -34.86
CA TYR A 866 -33.98 -29.04 -33.60
C TYR A 866 -33.11 -30.24 -33.21
N VAL A 867 -31.78 -30.05 -33.25
CA VAL A 867 -30.79 -31.10 -32.99
C VAL A 867 -30.52 -31.29 -31.49
N GLY A 868 -30.63 -30.23 -30.69
CA GLY A 868 -30.42 -30.26 -29.25
C GLY A 868 -29.97 -28.91 -28.69
N CYS A 869 -29.74 -28.86 -27.38
CA CYS A 869 -29.04 -27.76 -26.73
C CYS A 869 -27.61 -28.23 -26.42
N VAL A 870 -26.60 -27.46 -26.82
CA VAL A 870 -25.18 -27.78 -26.65
C VAL A 870 -24.58 -26.78 -25.67
N ALA A 871 -23.86 -27.28 -24.67
CA ALA A 871 -23.12 -26.42 -23.75
C ALA A 871 -21.79 -26.01 -24.40
N GLU A 872 -21.61 -24.71 -24.65
CA GLU A 872 -20.34 -24.18 -25.15
C GLU A 872 -19.25 -24.18 -24.06
N GLY A 873 -17.99 -24.30 -24.48
CA GLY A 873 -16.86 -24.27 -23.55
C GLY A 873 -16.52 -22.84 -23.11
N THR A 874 -16.26 -22.63 -21.82
CA THR A 874 -15.92 -21.32 -21.23
C THR A 874 -14.54 -20.76 -21.62
N THR A 875 -13.95 -21.26 -22.72
CA THR A 875 -12.68 -20.77 -23.30
C THR A 875 -12.79 -20.72 -24.83
N GLY A 876 -12.29 -19.64 -25.43
CA GLY A 876 -12.60 -19.20 -26.80
C GLY A 876 -11.99 -20.01 -27.95
N SER A 877 -12.14 -21.34 -27.94
CA SER A 877 -11.70 -22.24 -29.02
C SER A 877 -12.73 -23.32 -29.40
N ARG A 878 -13.91 -23.36 -28.76
CA ARG A 878 -14.98 -24.33 -29.04
C ARG A 878 -16.38 -23.72 -28.90
N ARG A 879 -16.69 -22.78 -29.80
CA ARG A 879 -18.09 -22.50 -30.16
C ARG A 879 -18.69 -23.73 -30.85
N ALA A 880 -19.96 -24.01 -30.64
CA ALA A 880 -20.68 -25.13 -31.25
C ALA A 880 -20.95 -24.88 -32.74
N LEU A 881 -21.10 -23.61 -33.12
CA LEU A 881 -21.28 -23.15 -34.50
C LEU A 881 -20.22 -22.05 -34.76
N THR A 882 -19.61 -22.00 -35.96
CA THR A 882 -18.39 -21.21 -36.21
C THR A 882 -18.52 -20.15 -37.32
N GLY A 883 -19.73 -19.94 -37.84
CA GLY A 883 -20.04 -18.90 -38.82
C GLY A 883 -20.27 -17.51 -38.21
N PRO A 884 -20.69 -16.52 -39.02
CA PRO A 884 -20.85 -15.13 -38.58
C PRO A 884 -22.01 -14.94 -37.60
N SER A 885 -21.71 -14.50 -36.38
CA SER A 885 -22.67 -14.15 -35.33
C SER A 885 -23.52 -12.92 -35.67
N TYR A 886 -24.84 -13.01 -35.47
CA TYR A 886 -25.78 -11.90 -35.50
C TYR A 886 -26.29 -11.58 -34.09
N THR A 887 -26.41 -10.31 -33.73
CA THR A 887 -26.93 -9.87 -32.40
C THR A 887 -28.08 -8.89 -32.58
N ARG A 888 -29.23 -9.15 -31.94
CA ARG A 888 -30.42 -8.28 -31.92
C ARG A 888 -31.21 -8.45 -30.61
N ALA A 889 -31.83 -7.39 -30.12
CA ALA A 889 -32.65 -7.44 -28.89
C ALA A 889 -33.97 -8.23 -29.05
N ASP A 890 -34.40 -8.52 -30.28
CA ASP A 890 -35.60 -9.30 -30.62
C ASP A 890 -35.28 -10.71 -31.17
N MET A 891 -34.11 -11.26 -30.81
CA MET A 891 -33.65 -12.54 -31.36
C MET A 891 -34.52 -13.72 -30.90
N THR A 892 -35.24 -14.31 -31.85
CA THR A 892 -36.00 -15.55 -31.68
C THR A 892 -35.40 -16.67 -32.54
N PRO A 893 -35.65 -17.96 -32.22
CA PRO A 893 -35.22 -19.06 -33.09
C PRO A 893 -35.71 -18.92 -34.54
N ALA A 894 -36.94 -18.46 -34.75
CA ALA A 894 -37.48 -18.24 -36.09
C ALA A 894 -36.78 -17.08 -36.83
N LEU A 895 -36.47 -15.99 -36.14
CA LEU A 895 -35.69 -14.89 -36.72
C LEU A 895 -34.26 -15.36 -37.07
N CYS A 896 -33.61 -16.09 -36.17
CA CYS A 896 -32.29 -16.67 -36.41
C CYS A 896 -32.28 -17.61 -37.62
N GLN A 897 -33.25 -18.51 -37.71
CA GLN A 897 -33.46 -19.43 -38.84
C GLN A 897 -33.68 -18.71 -40.19
N SER A 898 -34.19 -17.48 -40.19
CA SER A 898 -34.31 -16.65 -41.40
C SER A 898 -32.99 -15.93 -41.75
N LEU A 899 -32.24 -15.45 -40.76
CA LEU A 899 -30.91 -14.84 -40.94
C LEU A 899 -29.86 -15.86 -41.40
N CYS A 900 -30.00 -17.12 -40.99
CA CYS A 900 -29.11 -18.22 -41.33
C CYS A 900 -29.52 -18.97 -42.61
N THR A 901 -30.32 -18.35 -43.49
CA THR A 901 -30.72 -18.96 -44.77
C THR A 901 -29.50 -19.23 -45.67
N GLY A 902 -29.27 -20.50 -46.01
CA GLY A 902 -28.08 -20.95 -46.73
C GLY A 902 -26.92 -21.45 -45.85
N TYR A 903 -27.20 -21.77 -44.59
CA TYR A 903 -26.32 -22.53 -43.68
C TYR A 903 -27.00 -23.84 -43.28
N ASP A 904 -26.21 -24.82 -42.80
CA ASP A 904 -26.73 -26.16 -42.47
C ASP A 904 -27.26 -26.25 -41.03
N TYR A 905 -26.70 -25.42 -40.14
CA TYR A 905 -27.07 -25.34 -38.73
C TYR A 905 -27.25 -23.87 -38.30
N SER A 906 -28.15 -23.64 -37.34
CA SER A 906 -28.40 -22.34 -36.71
C SER A 906 -28.74 -22.52 -35.23
N GLY A 907 -28.19 -21.68 -34.35
CA GLY A 907 -28.44 -21.71 -32.91
C GLY A 907 -28.59 -20.31 -32.32
N THR A 908 -29.30 -20.18 -31.20
CA THR A 908 -29.53 -18.91 -30.50
C THR A 908 -28.95 -18.92 -29.09
N GLU A 909 -28.18 -17.90 -28.74
CA GLU A 909 -27.54 -17.74 -27.42
C GLU A 909 -28.03 -16.48 -26.69
N ASN A 910 -27.97 -16.49 -25.35
CA ASN A 910 -28.17 -15.33 -24.46
C ASN A 910 -29.41 -14.46 -24.76
N GLY A 911 -30.48 -15.07 -25.29
CA GLY A 911 -31.75 -14.40 -25.66
C GLY A 911 -31.63 -13.30 -26.72
N SER A 912 -30.46 -13.13 -27.36
CA SER A 912 -30.15 -11.96 -28.19
C SER A 912 -29.16 -12.23 -29.33
N GLN A 913 -28.56 -13.42 -29.37
CA GLN A 913 -27.51 -13.79 -30.33
C GLN A 913 -27.96 -14.97 -31.20
N CYS A 914 -27.44 -15.04 -32.42
CA CYS A 914 -27.73 -16.07 -33.41
C CYS A 914 -26.47 -16.43 -34.19
N GLU A 915 -26.17 -17.72 -34.31
CA GLU A 915 -24.92 -18.25 -34.87
C GLU A 915 -25.25 -19.31 -35.94
N PRO A 916 -24.66 -19.26 -37.14
CA PRO A 916 -24.76 -20.33 -38.14
C PRO A 916 -23.49 -21.19 -38.26
N THR A 917 -23.56 -22.32 -38.98
CA THR A 917 -22.39 -22.96 -39.59
C THR A 917 -22.77 -23.80 -40.82
N ARG A 918 -21.77 -24.12 -41.67
CA ARG A 918 -21.88 -25.15 -42.72
C ARG A 918 -21.04 -26.36 -42.32
N GLY A 919 -21.69 -27.50 -42.12
CA GLY A 919 -21.14 -28.64 -41.39
C GLY A 919 -20.99 -28.41 -39.87
N LEU A 920 -20.91 -29.52 -39.13
CA LEU A 920 -20.49 -29.65 -37.72
C LEU A 920 -19.17 -30.42 -37.67
#